data_AF-A0A498CS23-F1
#
_entry.id   AF-A0A498CS23-F1
#
_cell.length_a   1.000
_cell.length_b   1.000
_cell.length_c   1.000
_cell.angle_alpha   90.00
_cell.angle_beta   90.00
_cell.angle_gamma   90.00
#
_symmetry.space_group_name_H-M   'P 1'
#
loop_
_entity.id
_entity.type
_entity.pdbx_description
1 polymer ?
#
loop_
_entity_poly.entity_id
_entity_poly.type
_entity_poly.pdbx_seq_one_letter_code
_entity_poly.pdbx_strand_id
1 'polypeptide(L)'
;MNDLETRAAEFVRGVWHDYLEARDYSGIIRSFDEEVTWIGTGEGELCLSLGDAVRMLGAESQEWSGHFSIVGEDYRARQLSDDLFLTFGTIRAREESGGQDRVVADLNTRFSGVCRLRDGNFSVLHLHHSVPDRYQREGEFFTKSLTEQSNALLKKKIAEKTAELERLNDERRADETRYRFALEATSDLVFEYNASNGLVTANSALYLGGKNPAGFLPDDDFPHVYPEDRDRLRESLSSERVRQAFDDGETALSAEYRTLDGEGHYTWVRITLVPIRGSDGKYRRLIGSIKDIDRDKRREQEFKDQSRRDPLTGLYNRRYTEVMVNRFLEKSGPAASGALFIIDIDDFKAVNDHLGHLLGDAVLRDVSERITQLFRSTDIVGRIGGDEFVVFLKGADDEEVIGEKAGAVLNAFRSTLAGHNAGHAISGSIGIALCPRDGGDYRALFEKADSALYSAKKLGKDRCQFYDGGGDPFLPSGTRRGREPDAGRKSFTEHIAEYIFQILYDSDDINKAVNAILAIVGRHFDVSRAYIFEDTEDGLACNNTFEWCNEGVSPQIDNLQQVPYSLIGDYAANFNEDGVFYCDDISRLTVKGLHDTLAVQNIHSMLQCALKNDGVFSGYVGFDECSAQRFWTQEEIDTLTFISKILSTFLIKWRTQEKLAESFRVTRAVLDHQNLWTYVIGGDHRLLYINRKTLELVPGAEVGACCYEAFWGNRAPCPQCPMREMDRTGAGSCTMELHNTKLSVWTSATASRMTWVDGQSVCLMSCVDITAYKEPGRS
;
A
#
# COMPACT_ATOMS: atom_id res chain seq x y z
N MET A 1 -47.84 63.52 26.28
CA MET A 1 -46.81 64.41 25.71
C MET A 1 -47.31 65.84 25.83
N ASN A 2 -46.40 66.76 26.14
CA ASN A 2 -46.57 68.19 25.91
C ASN A 2 -46.71 68.45 24.39
N ASP A 3 -47.33 69.56 23.98
CA ASP A 3 -47.42 69.95 22.56
C ASP A 3 -46.02 70.00 21.90
N LEU A 4 -45.06 70.59 22.61
CA LEU A 4 -43.66 70.67 22.19
C LEU A 4 -42.97 69.30 22.11
N GLU A 5 -43.37 68.32 22.93
CA GLU A 5 -42.83 66.95 22.83
C GLU A 5 -43.35 66.25 21.57
N THR A 6 -44.65 66.38 21.27
CA THR A 6 -45.21 65.84 20.01
C THR A 6 -44.50 66.45 18.80
N ARG A 7 -44.34 67.78 18.78
CA ARG A 7 -43.63 68.48 17.70
C ARG A 7 -42.15 68.09 17.58
N ALA A 8 -41.47 67.82 18.69
CA ALA A 8 -40.07 67.33 18.68
C ALA A 8 -39.96 65.89 18.13
N ALA A 9 -40.92 65.02 18.43
CA ALA A 9 -41.00 63.67 17.86
C ALA A 9 -41.30 63.71 16.35
N GLU A 10 -42.23 64.56 15.91
CA GLU A 10 -42.58 64.78 14.50
C GLU A 10 -41.40 65.36 13.70
N PHE A 11 -40.64 66.30 14.28
CA PHE A 11 -39.42 66.83 13.67
C PHE A 11 -38.39 65.74 13.39
N VAL A 12 -38.05 64.92 14.38
CA VAL A 12 -37.05 63.84 14.22
C VAL A 12 -37.56 62.75 13.28
N ARG A 13 -38.86 62.45 13.29
CA ARG A 13 -39.47 61.58 12.28
C ARG A 13 -39.22 62.11 10.87
N GLY A 14 -39.40 63.41 10.63
CA GLY A 14 -39.04 64.06 9.36
C GLY A 14 -37.60 63.77 8.94
N VAL A 15 -36.62 64.00 9.82
CA VAL A 15 -35.19 63.75 9.55
C VAL A 15 -34.92 62.29 9.13
N TRP A 16 -35.63 61.32 9.71
CA TRP A 16 -35.48 59.90 9.35
C TRP A 16 -36.14 59.51 8.02
N HIS A 17 -37.29 60.10 7.67
CA HIS A 17 -37.87 59.95 6.33
C HIS A 17 -36.98 60.62 5.26
N ASP A 18 -36.39 61.78 5.57
CA ASP A 18 -35.42 62.45 4.70
C ASP A 18 -34.16 61.60 4.47
N TYR A 19 -33.73 60.82 5.46
CA TYR A 19 -32.54 59.94 5.40
C TYR A 19 -32.77 58.61 4.70
N LEU A 20 -33.86 57.91 5.03
CA LEU A 20 -34.11 56.54 4.57
C LEU A 20 -34.87 56.48 3.24
N GLU A 21 -35.87 57.35 3.07
CA GLU A 21 -36.79 57.31 1.93
C GLU A 21 -36.43 58.36 0.88
N ALA A 22 -36.41 59.65 1.25
CA ALA A 22 -36.24 60.73 0.28
C ALA A 22 -34.77 60.97 -0.13
N ARG A 23 -33.81 60.57 0.71
CA ARG A 23 -32.36 60.78 0.57
C ARG A 23 -31.96 62.28 0.44
N ASP A 24 -32.74 63.22 1.01
CA ASP A 24 -32.35 64.65 1.05
C ASP A 24 -31.34 64.93 2.17
N TYR A 25 -30.10 64.51 1.95
CA TYR A 25 -28.96 64.86 2.80
C TYR A 25 -28.80 66.38 2.99
N SER A 26 -29.20 67.20 2.01
CA SER A 26 -29.13 68.66 2.16
C SER A 26 -30.21 69.16 3.13
N GLY A 27 -31.35 68.49 3.24
CA GLY A 27 -32.40 68.70 4.25
C GLY A 27 -31.92 68.31 5.64
N ILE A 28 -31.30 67.14 5.77
CA ILE A 28 -30.71 66.66 7.03
C ILE A 28 -29.64 67.62 7.54
N ILE A 29 -28.71 68.06 6.68
CA ILE A 29 -27.66 69.02 7.06
C ILE A 29 -28.27 70.37 7.48
N ARG A 30 -29.41 70.79 6.90
CA ARG A 30 -30.15 71.99 7.33
C ARG A 30 -30.93 71.81 8.64
N SER A 31 -31.19 70.58 9.08
CA SER A 31 -31.88 70.28 10.35
C SER A 31 -30.94 70.18 11.55
N PHE A 32 -29.62 70.17 11.32
CA PHE A 32 -28.60 70.01 12.35
C PHE A 32 -28.22 71.36 13.00
N ASP A 33 -27.85 71.32 14.28
CA ASP A 33 -27.25 72.44 15.00
C ASP A 33 -25.75 72.60 14.61
N GLU A 34 -25.16 73.78 14.81
CA GLU A 34 -23.73 74.00 14.54
C GLU A 34 -22.84 73.10 15.41
N GLU A 35 -23.33 72.78 16.62
CA GLU A 35 -22.69 71.92 17.62
C GLU A 35 -23.05 70.42 17.48
N VAL A 36 -23.61 69.99 16.34
CA VAL A 36 -24.12 68.62 16.17
C VAL A 36 -23.05 67.53 16.36
N THR A 37 -23.42 66.48 17.08
CA THR A 37 -22.64 65.24 17.21
C THR A 37 -23.48 64.03 16.78
N TRP A 38 -22.88 63.04 16.12
CA TRP A 38 -23.59 61.85 15.66
C TRP A 38 -22.76 60.58 15.83
N ILE A 39 -23.38 59.53 16.38
CA ILE A 39 -22.86 58.17 16.46
C ILE A 39 -23.69 57.30 15.50
N GLY A 40 -23.04 56.70 14.50
CA GLY A 40 -23.66 55.82 13.51
C GLY A 40 -23.64 54.34 13.91
N THR A 41 -23.86 53.49 12.91
CA THR A 41 -23.97 52.02 13.03
C THR A 41 -22.69 51.26 12.65
N GLY A 42 -21.78 51.88 11.90
CA GLY A 42 -20.49 51.33 11.52
C GLY A 42 -19.41 51.52 12.59
N GLU A 43 -18.41 50.64 12.60
CA GLU A 43 -17.36 50.53 13.62
C GLU A 43 -16.60 51.84 13.90
N GLY A 44 -16.49 52.74 12.91
CA GLY A 44 -15.83 54.04 13.01
C GLY A 44 -16.75 55.26 12.83
N GLU A 45 -18.08 55.11 12.85
CA GLU A 45 -19.03 56.20 12.53
C GLU A 45 -19.21 57.20 13.69
N LEU A 46 -18.21 58.06 13.87
CA LEU A 46 -18.17 59.10 14.91
C LEU A 46 -18.03 60.50 14.30
N CYS A 47 -19.13 61.24 14.30
CA CYS A 47 -19.23 62.64 13.87
C CYS A 47 -19.16 63.58 15.09
N LEU A 48 -18.18 64.48 15.11
CA LEU A 48 -17.94 65.39 16.24
C LEU A 48 -18.27 66.86 15.93
N SER A 49 -18.69 67.17 14.71
CA SER A 49 -19.09 68.51 14.27
C SER A 49 -19.98 68.46 13.02
N LEU A 50 -20.70 69.55 12.74
CA LEU A 50 -21.45 69.72 11.48
C LEU A 50 -20.57 69.51 10.24
N GLY A 51 -19.29 69.91 10.32
CA GLY A 51 -18.32 69.70 9.24
C GLY A 51 -17.97 68.23 8.99
N ASP A 52 -18.13 67.35 9.98
CA ASP A 52 -17.94 65.90 9.85
C ASP A 52 -19.18 65.23 9.27
N ALA A 53 -20.38 65.62 9.73
CA ALA A 53 -21.65 65.15 9.19
C ALA A 53 -21.75 65.35 7.67
N VAL A 54 -21.36 66.53 7.18
CA VAL A 54 -21.33 66.85 5.74
C VAL A 54 -20.40 65.90 4.96
N ARG A 55 -19.27 65.47 5.54
CA ARG A 55 -18.34 64.53 4.89
C ARG A 55 -18.84 63.10 4.94
N MET A 56 -19.43 62.65 6.05
CA MET A 56 -19.94 61.29 6.22
C MET A 56 -21.16 61.04 5.31
N LEU A 57 -22.19 61.88 5.38
CA LEU A 57 -23.36 61.81 4.50
C LEU A 57 -22.96 61.98 3.03
N GLY A 58 -21.97 62.84 2.75
CA GLY A 58 -21.41 63.02 1.41
C GLY A 58 -20.69 61.78 0.85
N ALA A 59 -20.05 60.98 1.69
CA ALA A 59 -19.41 59.72 1.30
C ALA A 59 -20.45 58.61 1.08
N GLU A 60 -21.37 58.44 2.03
CA GLU A 60 -22.48 57.47 1.96
C GLU A 60 -23.31 57.67 0.66
N SER A 61 -23.57 58.92 0.29
CA SER A 61 -24.30 59.28 -0.94
C SER A 61 -23.60 58.85 -2.25
N GLN A 62 -22.30 58.58 -2.21
CA GLN A 62 -21.51 58.10 -3.34
C GLN A 62 -21.33 56.58 -3.33
N GLU A 63 -21.39 55.94 -2.15
CA GLU A 63 -21.20 54.50 -1.99
C GLU A 63 -22.50 53.70 -2.22
N TRP A 64 -23.65 54.19 -1.73
CA TRP A 64 -24.93 53.50 -1.89
C TRP A 64 -26.09 54.41 -2.30
N SER A 65 -26.68 54.07 -3.45
CA SER A 65 -27.72 54.83 -4.16
C SER A 65 -29.09 54.15 -4.18
N GLY A 66 -29.33 53.21 -3.25
CA GLY A 66 -30.66 52.65 -3.02
C GLY A 66 -31.56 53.58 -2.18
N HIS A 67 -32.79 53.10 -1.97
CA HIS A 67 -33.79 53.72 -1.12
C HIS A 67 -34.38 52.65 -0.21
N PHE A 68 -34.73 53.02 1.02
CA PHE A 68 -35.58 52.20 1.89
C PHE A 68 -37.01 52.77 1.89
N SER A 69 -38.02 51.92 2.11
CA SER A 69 -39.34 52.36 2.59
C SER A 69 -39.54 51.92 4.04
N ILE A 70 -40.09 52.81 4.88
CA ILE A 70 -40.28 52.59 6.32
C ILE A 70 -41.55 51.75 6.52
N VAL A 71 -41.36 50.52 7.01
CA VAL A 71 -42.42 49.51 7.21
C VAL A 71 -42.89 49.42 8.67
N GLY A 72 -42.30 50.18 9.59
CA GLY A 72 -42.80 50.33 10.95
C GLY A 72 -41.93 51.26 11.81
N GLU A 73 -42.55 52.00 12.70
CA GLU A 73 -41.95 53.15 13.39
C GLU A 73 -42.57 53.37 14.77
N ASP A 74 -41.76 53.85 15.72
CA ASP A 74 -42.19 54.37 17.03
C ASP A 74 -41.30 55.57 17.37
N TYR A 75 -41.90 56.74 17.58
CA TYR A 75 -41.21 58.01 17.85
C TYR A 75 -41.70 58.60 19.15
N ARG A 76 -40.76 58.91 20.06
CA ARG A 76 -41.07 59.47 21.38
C ARG A 76 -40.14 60.63 21.69
N ALA A 77 -40.66 61.61 22.41
CA ALA A 77 -39.88 62.72 22.93
C ALA A 77 -40.16 62.94 24.43
N ARG A 78 -39.19 63.53 25.10
CA ARG A 78 -39.28 63.98 26.49
C ARG A 78 -38.56 65.32 26.64
N GLN A 79 -39.21 66.31 27.21
CA GLN A 79 -38.60 67.60 27.50
C GLN A 79 -37.53 67.48 28.61
N LEU A 80 -36.37 68.14 28.42
CA LEU A 80 -35.24 68.18 29.35
C LEU A 80 -35.08 69.57 30.00
N SER A 81 -35.24 70.63 29.21
CA SER A 81 -35.24 72.04 29.62
C SER A 81 -36.30 72.81 28.81
N ASP A 82 -36.39 74.13 28.97
CA ASP A 82 -37.28 74.96 28.16
C ASP A 82 -36.94 74.88 26.64
N ASP A 83 -35.67 74.59 26.31
CA ASP A 83 -35.12 74.55 24.95
C ASP A 83 -34.65 73.16 24.48
N LEU A 84 -34.42 72.16 25.35
CA LEU A 84 -33.88 70.85 24.96
C LEU A 84 -34.88 69.70 25.14
N PHE A 85 -34.87 68.78 24.18
CA PHE A 85 -35.78 67.63 24.09
C PHE A 85 -34.99 66.36 23.75
N LEU A 86 -35.11 65.32 24.58
CA LEU A 86 -34.62 63.97 24.29
C LEU A 86 -35.61 63.27 23.37
N THR A 87 -35.18 62.83 22.20
CA THR A 87 -35.97 62.04 21.25
C THR A 87 -35.41 60.62 21.16
N PHE A 88 -36.27 59.61 21.02
CA PHE A 88 -35.85 58.21 20.93
C PHE A 88 -36.94 57.34 20.31
N GLY A 89 -36.56 56.19 19.76
CA GLY A 89 -37.50 55.36 19.03
C GLY A 89 -36.90 54.15 18.33
N THR A 90 -37.72 53.49 17.51
CA THR A 90 -37.32 52.35 16.68
C THR A 90 -37.85 52.52 15.26
N ILE A 91 -37.07 52.06 14.28
CA ILE A 91 -37.37 52.20 12.85
C ILE A 91 -37.08 50.87 12.17
N ARG A 92 -38.08 50.34 11.49
CA ARG A 92 -37.97 49.19 10.58
C ARG A 92 -38.21 49.68 9.17
N ALA A 93 -37.23 49.50 8.29
CA ALA A 93 -37.27 49.91 6.91
C ALA A 93 -36.76 48.78 6.00
N ARG A 94 -37.16 48.79 4.73
CA ARG A 94 -36.86 47.72 3.75
C ARG A 94 -36.27 48.32 2.49
N GLU A 95 -35.14 47.80 2.01
CA GLU A 95 -34.53 48.24 0.75
C GLU A 95 -35.45 47.89 -0.43
N GLU A 96 -35.73 48.86 -1.30
CA GLU A 96 -36.56 48.63 -2.48
C GLU A 96 -35.77 47.92 -3.58
N SER A 97 -36.18 46.70 -3.93
CA SER A 97 -35.41 45.80 -4.77
C SER A 97 -35.37 46.20 -6.25
N GLY A 98 -34.27 46.87 -6.62
CA GLY A 98 -33.87 47.11 -8.01
C GLY A 98 -33.47 45.83 -8.76
N GLY A 99 -34.42 44.93 -9.02
CA GLY A 99 -34.24 43.71 -9.82
C GLY A 99 -34.39 42.41 -9.05
N GLN A 100 -34.59 41.32 -9.80
CA GLN A 100 -35.19 40.07 -9.29
C GLN A 100 -34.24 39.13 -8.52
N ASP A 101 -32.94 39.45 -8.46
CA ASP A 101 -31.88 38.62 -7.85
C ASP A 101 -31.07 39.36 -6.75
N ARG A 102 -31.52 40.51 -6.25
CA ARG A 102 -30.87 41.18 -5.09
C ARG A 102 -31.44 40.70 -3.76
N VAL A 103 -30.55 40.44 -2.80
CA VAL A 103 -30.91 40.20 -1.40
C VAL A 103 -31.47 41.51 -0.83
N VAL A 104 -32.72 41.49 -0.39
CA VAL A 104 -33.39 42.65 0.22
C VAL A 104 -32.91 42.83 1.66
N ALA A 105 -32.36 44.00 1.98
CA ALA A 105 -32.03 44.37 3.36
C ALA A 105 -33.28 44.83 4.15
N ASP A 106 -33.67 44.07 5.17
CA ASP A 106 -34.59 44.53 6.23
C ASP A 106 -33.77 45.20 7.35
N LEU A 107 -33.78 46.53 7.38
CA LEU A 107 -33.10 47.37 8.35
C LEU A 107 -33.97 47.55 9.60
N ASN A 108 -33.61 46.92 10.72
CA ASN A 108 -34.28 47.09 12.01
C ASN A 108 -33.35 47.83 12.98
N THR A 109 -33.69 49.07 13.34
CA THR A 109 -32.80 49.98 14.08
C THR A 109 -33.48 50.65 15.27
N ARG A 110 -32.66 51.18 16.18
CA ARG A 110 -33.05 51.96 17.35
C ARG A 110 -32.26 53.27 17.34
N PHE A 111 -32.87 54.36 17.75
CA PHE A 111 -32.19 55.65 17.85
C PHE A 111 -32.48 56.37 19.16
N SER A 112 -31.56 57.27 19.52
CA SER A 112 -31.72 58.27 20.57
C SER A 112 -31.03 59.57 20.12
N GLY A 113 -31.59 60.73 20.44
CA GLY A 113 -31.03 62.02 20.05
C GLY A 113 -31.47 63.15 20.97
N VAL A 114 -30.86 64.31 20.81
CA VAL A 114 -31.23 65.54 21.51
C VAL A 114 -31.52 66.61 20.47
N CYS A 115 -32.69 67.23 20.57
CA CYS A 115 -33.10 68.36 19.76
C CYS A 115 -33.15 69.63 20.60
N ARG A 116 -32.82 70.77 19.97
CA ARG A 116 -32.83 72.11 20.56
C ARG A 116 -33.90 72.96 19.87
N LEU A 117 -34.64 73.75 20.64
CA LEU A 117 -35.73 74.62 20.18
C LEU A 117 -35.28 76.09 20.25
N ARG A 118 -35.15 76.75 19.10
CA ARG A 118 -34.81 78.18 18.98
C ARG A 118 -35.77 78.88 18.02
N ASP A 119 -36.29 80.03 18.44
CA ASP A 119 -37.23 80.87 17.66
C ASP A 119 -38.43 80.10 17.06
N GLY A 120 -38.89 79.06 17.77
CA GLY A 120 -40.00 78.19 17.38
C GLY A 120 -39.64 76.98 16.51
N ASN A 121 -38.39 76.89 16.03
CA ASN A 121 -37.86 75.84 15.17
C ASN A 121 -36.97 74.86 15.94
N PHE A 122 -36.93 73.60 15.51
CA PHE A 122 -36.05 72.58 16.09
C PHE A 122 -34.76 72.39 15.27
N SER A 123 -33.65 72.11 15.94
CA SER A 123 -32.40 71.60 15.37
C SER A 123 -31.97 70.30 16.08
N VAL A 124 -31.27 69.40 15.39
CA VAL A 124 -30.65 68.20 15.97
C VAL A 124 -29.28 68.57 16.54
N LEU A 125 -29.10 68.41 17.86
CA LEU A 125 -27.86 68.66 18.59
C LEU A 125 -27.06 67.37 18.82
N HIS A 126 -27.75 66.24 18.97
CA HIS A 126 -27.13 64.92 19.05
C HIS A 126 -27.98 63.85 18.37
N LEU A 127 -27.35 62.89 17.72
CA LEU A 127 -27.98 61.67 17.21
C LEU A 127 -27.12 60.44 17.52
N HIS A 128 -27.75 59.34 17.90
CA HIS A 128 -27.13 58.03 18.04
C HIS A 128 -28.06 57.01 17.41
N HIS A 129 -27.54 56.28 16.43
CA HIS A 129 -28.25 55.27 15.66
C HIS A 129 -27.60 53.91 15.88
N SER A 130 -28.40 52.86 16.05
CA SER A 130 -27.89 51.54 16.40
C SER A 130 -28.69 50.43 15.71
N VAL A 131 -27.96 49.44 15.19
CA VAL A 131 -28.52 48.13 14.83
C VAL A 131 -28.39 47.19 16.04
N PRO A 132 -29.42 46.38 16.36
CA PRO A 132 -29.21 45.20 17.21
C PRO A 132 -28.43 44.14 16.42
N ASP A 133 -27.70 43.29 17.13
CA ASP A 133 -27.07 42.13 16.48
C ASP A 133 -28.15 41.19 15.92
N ARG A 134 -28.06 40.92 14.62
CA ARG A 134 -28.96 40.04 13.84
C ARG A 134 -29.03 38.59 14.36
N TYR A 135 -28.13 38.18 15.25
CA TYR A 135 -28.12 36.85 15.88
C TYR A 135 -28.53 36.85 17.37
N GLN A 136 -28.76 38.02 17.96
CA GLN A 136 -29.20 38.20 19.35
C GLN A 136 -30.70 37.94 19.49
N ARG A 137 -31.10 37.05 20.40
CA ARG A 137 -32.50 36.69 20.62
C ARG A 137 -33.23 37.71 21.51
N GLU A 138 -34.55 37.72 21.42
CA GLU A 138 -35.39 38.52 22.30
C GLU A 138 -35.19 38.08 23.77
N GLY A 139 -34.72 38.99 24.62
CA GLY A 139 -34.35 38.71 26.02
C GLY A 139 -32.90 38.27 26.25
N GLU A 140 -32.07 38.12 25.21
CA GLU A 140 -30.64 37.76 25.33
C GLU A 140 -29.77 39.01 25.55
N PHE A 141 -29.05 39.11 26.66
CA PHE A 141 -28.25 40.31 26.99
C PHE A 141 -26.95 40.44 26.17
N PHE A 142 -26.37 39.32 25.73
CA PHE A 142 -25.14 39.26 24.93
C PHE A 142 -25.25 38.08 23.96
N THR A 143 -24.89 38.26 22.68
CA THR A 143 -24.99 37.21 21.66
C THR A 143 -24.08 36.02 21.96
N LYS A 144 -24.68 34.88 22.32
CA LYS A 144 -23.96 33.59 22.43
C LYS A 144 -24.21 32.65 21.25
N SER A 145 -25.32 32.88 20.54
CA SER A 145 -25.92 31.94 19.60
C SER A 145 -24.99 31.49 18.47
N LEU A 146 -24.21 32.39 17.85
CA LEU A 146 -23.28 32.05 16.76
C LEU A 146 -22.15 31.12 17.21
N THR A 147 -21.41 31.51 18.25
CA THR A 147 -20.24 30.77 18.74
C THR A 147 -20.66 29.40 19.28
N GLU A 148 -21.82 29.30 19.91
CA GLU A 148 -22.41 28.01 20.31
C GLU A 148 -22.82 27.15 19.10
N GLN A 149 -23.37 27.74 18.03
CA GLN A 149 -23.78 27.02 16.81
C GLN A 149 -22.59 26.54 15.96
N SER A 150 -21.57 27.37 15.73
CA SER A 150 -20.33 26.96 15.04
C SER A 150 -19.65 25.82 15.82
N ASN A 151 -19.47 25.97 17.15
CA ASN A 151 -18.88 24.92 17.97
C ASN A 151 -19.72 23.63 18.00
N ALA A 152 -21.05 23.71 17.98
CA ALA A 152 -21.91 22.53 17.87
C ALA A 152 -21.78 21.83 16.50
N LEU A 153 -21.74 22.60 15.41
CA LEU A 153 -21.53 22.08 14.06
C LEU A 153 -20.12 21.46 13.90
N LEU A 154 -19.09 22.08 14.46
CA LEU A 154 -17.73 21.57 14.43
C LEU A 154 -17.59 20.29 15.25
N LYS A 155 -18.15 20.24 16.47
CA LYS A 155 -18.21 19.01 17.28
C LYS A 155 -18.94 17.88 16.55
N LYS A 156 -20.01 18.19 15.80
CA LYS A 156 -20.69 17.21 14.94
C LYS A 156 -19.80 16.72 13.79
N LYS A 157 -19.14 17.62 13.03
CA LYS A 157 -18.19 17.26 11.97
C LYS A 157 -17.01 16.43 12.47
N ILE A 158 -16.48 16.76 13.66
CA ILE A 158 -15.43 15.99 14.34
C ILE A 158 -15.91 14.57 14.63
N ALA A 159 -17.10 14.40 15.23
CA ALA A 159 -17.67 13.09 15.51
C ALA A 159 -17.92 12.27 14.22
N GLU A 160 -18.44 12.91 13.17
CA GLU A 160 -18.67 12.27 11.86
C GLU A 160 -17.36 11.77 11.22
N LYS A 161 -16.31 12.60 11.19
CA LYS A 161 -14.99 12.18 10.66
C LYS A 161 -14.28 11.16 11.55
N THR A 162 -14.48 11.27 12.87
CA THR A 162 -13.98 10.33 13.88
C THR A 162 -14.50 8.92 13.62
N ALA A 163 -15.82 8.78 13.38
CA ALA A 163 -16.46 7.52 13.06
C ALA A 163 -16.11 7.02 11.64
N GLU A 164 -15.96 7.91 10.66
CA GLU A 164 -15.49 7.55 9.30
C GLU A 164 -14.10 6.90 9.33
N LEU A 165 -13.16 7.52 10.07
CA LEU A 165 -11.78 7.01 10.23
C LEU A 165 -11.75 5.71 11.04
N GLU A 166 -12.61 5.53 12.04
CA GLU A 166 -12.77 4.24 12.76
C GLU A 166 -13.26 3.15 11.82
N ARG A 167 -14.31 3.41 11.04
CA ARG A 167 -14.88 2.46 10.07
C ARG A 167 -13.84 2.01 9.04
N LEU A 168 -13.03 2.94 8.52
CA LEU A 168 -11.92 2.65 7.61
C LEU A 168 -10.75 1.91 8.28
N ASN A 169 -10.50 2.15 9.57
CA ASN A 169 -9.51 1.41 10.35
C ASN A 169 -9.95 -0.04 10.57
N ASP A 170 -11.22 -0.27 10.90
CA ASP A 170 -11.73 -1.60 11.18
C ASP A 170 -11.90 -2.44 9.90
N GLU A 171 -12.24 -1.81 8.77
CA GLU A 171 -12.13 -2.44 7.44
C GLU A 171 -10.68 -2.87 7.13
N ARG A 172 -9.69 -1.98 7.35
CA ARG A 172 -8.27 -2.31 7.14
C ARG A 172 -7.72 -3.32 8.15
N ARG A 173 -8.19 -3.32 9.41
CA ARG A 173 -7.86 -4.32 10.44
C ARG A 173 -8.38 -5.70 10.05
N ALA A 174 -9.62 -5.77 9.56
CA ALA A 174 -10.19 -7.03 9.07
C ALA A 174 -9.38 -7.58 7.90
N ASP A 175 -8.98 -6.74 6.94
CA ASP A 175 -8.12 -7.16 5.83
C ASP A 175 -6.71 -7.56 6.26
N GLU A 176 -6.01 -6.78 7.09
CA GLU A 176 -4.69 -7.15 7.59
C GLU A 176 -4.73 -8.47 8.38
N THR A 177 -5.76 -8.66 9.21
CA THR A 177 -6.00 -9.92 9.94
C THR A 177 -6.21 -11.09 8.98
N ARG A 178 -7.02 -10.94 7.91
CA ARG A 178 -7.21 -12.00 6.87
C ARG A 178 -5.89 -12.39 6.20
N TYR A 179 -5.09 -11.41 5.79
CA TYR A 179 -3.78 -11.66 5.19
C TYR A 179 -2.83 -12.31 6.21
N ARG A 180 -2.87 -11.93 7.50
CA ARG A 180 -2.00 -12.48 8.54
C ARG A 180 -2.30 -13.96 8.80
N PHE A 181 -3.57 -14.31 8.98
CA PHE A 181 -4.00 -15.72 9.09
C PHE A 181 -3.65 -16.53 7.85
N ALA A 182 -3.80 -15.97 6.65
CA ALA A 182 -3.39 -16.64 5.41
C ALA A 182 -1.87 -16.89 5.36
N LEU A 183 -1.06 -15.94 5.85
CA LEU A 183 0.40 -16.06 5.91
C LEU A 183 0.85 -17.12 6.93
N GLU A 184 0.33 -17.07 8.15
CA GLU A 184 0.58 -18.08 9.20
C GLU A 184 0.24 -19.50 8.70
N ALA A 185 -0.89 -19.67 8.02
CA ALA A 185 -1.32 -20.94 7.46
C ALA A 185 -0.49 -21.45 6.27
N THR A 186 0.41 -20.64 5.68
CA THR A 186 1.38 -21.14 4.67
C THR A 186 2.59 -21.86 5.27
N SER A 187 2.79 -21.76 6.59
CA SER A 187 3.93 -22.32 7.35
C SER A 187 5.31 -21.80 6.93
N ASP A 188 5.38 -20.67 6.22
CA ASP A 188 6.63 -19.98 5.91
C ASP A 188 7.15 -19.24 7.16
N LEU A 189 8.46 -19.30 7.41
CA LEU A 189 9.10 -18.48 8.44
C LEU A 189 9.20 -17.04 7.93
N VAL A 190 8.62 -16.08 8.65
CA VAL A 190 8.63 -14.66 8.26
C VAL A 190 9.39 -13.85 9.30
N PHE A 191 10.32 -13.02 8.81
CA PHE A 191 11.15 -12.14 9.62
C PHE A 191 11.25 -10.74 9.02
N GLU A 192 11.38 -9.74 9.87
CA GLU A 192 11.78 -8.37 9.56
C GLU A 192 13.27 -8.22 9.84
N TYR A 193 13.99 -7.47 9.00
CA TYR A 193 15.39 -7.11 9.22
C TYR A 193 15.57 -5.59 9.08
N ASN A 194 16.14 -4.97 10.11
CA ASN A 194 16.44 -3.55 10.11
C ASN A 194 17.94 -3.31 9.85
N ALA A 195 18.26 -2.79 8.67
CA ALA A 195 19.63 -2.56 8.22
C ALA A 195 20.37 -1.44 8.99
N SER A 196 19.69 -0.61 9.80
CA SER A 196 20.34 0.46 10.57
C SER A 196 20.88 0.02 11.94
N ASN A 197 20.38 -1.10 12.49
CA ASN A 197 20.80 -1.62 13.80
C ASN A 197 21.04 -3.14 13.83
N GLY A 198 20.85 -3.85 12.71
CA GLY A 198 21.03 -5.29 12.59
C GLY A 198 19.94 -6.14 13.27
N LEU A 199 18.87 -5.52 13.78
CA LEU A 199 17.81 -6.23 14.49
C LEU A 199 17.00 -7.11 13.53
N VAL A 200 16.67 -8.33 13.99
CA VAL A 200 15.77 -9.26 13.29
C VAL A 200 14.60 -9.64 14.20
N THR A 201 13.39 -9.40 13.73
CA THR A 201 12.11 -9.67 14.43
C THR A 201 11.34 -10.73 13.66
N ALA A 202 10.98 -11.88 14.27
CA ALA A 202 10.33 -12.99 13.56
C ALA A 202 8.94 -13.31 14.13
N ASN A 203 8.00 -13.73 13.25
CA ASN A 203 6.58 -13.81 13.62
C ASN A 203 6.21 -15.00 14.52
N SER A 204 6.99 -16.09 14.52
CA SER A 204 6.66 -17.31 15.26
C SER A 204 7.89 -18.19 15.50
N ALA A 205 7.81 -19.07 16.50
CA ALA A 205 8.87 -20.01 16.87
C ALA A 205 8.92 -21.27 15.96
N LEU A 206 8.62 -21.12 14.67
CA LEU A 206 8.74 -22.18 13.66
C LEU A 206 10.23 -22.37 13.28
N TYR A 207 10.94 -22.98 14.21
CA TYR A 207 12.36 -23.28 14.14
C TYR A 207 12.70 -24.22 12.96
N LEU A 208 13.30 -23.66 11.91
CA LEU A 208 14.20 -24.40 11.01
C LEU A 208 15.49 -24.79 11.78
N GLY A 209 15.35 -25.75 12.69
CA GLY A 209 16.45 -26.38 13.42
C GLY A 209 17.16 -25.53 14.47
N GLY A 210 16.39 -24.79 15.29
CA GLY A 210 16.92 -24.11 16.48
C GLY A 210 17.71 -22.81 16.22
N LYS A 211 17.78 -22.34 14.97
CA LYS A 211 18.69 -21.27 14.54
C LYS A 211 18.02 -19.89 14.51
N ASN A 212 18.80 -18.86 14.83
CA ASN A 212 18.40 -17.46 14.76
C ASN A 212 18.33 -16.99 13.29
N PRO A 213 17.22 -16.39 12.81
CA PRO A 213 17.09 -15.91 11.43
C PRO A 213 18.13 -14.84 11.03
N ALA A 214 18.81 -14.19 11.97
CA ALA A 214 19.95 -13.31 11.68
C ALA A 214 21.08 -14.00 10.88
N GLY A 215 21.22 -15.33 10.98
CA GLY A 215 22.25 -16.07 10.22
C GLY A 215 21.97 -16.18 8.71
N PHE A 216 20.78 -15.80 8.24
CA PHE A 216 20.44 -15.83 6.80
C PHE A 216 20.72 -14.49 6.09
N LEU A 217 21.50 -13.60 6.72
CA LEU A 217 21.78 -12.25 6.23
C LEU A 217 22.93 -12.21 5.20
N PRO A 218 22.97 -11.19 4.32
CA PRO A 218 23.78 -11.17 3.09
C PRO A 218 25.28 -11.48 3.19
N ASP A 219 25.90 -11.10 4.30
CA ASP A 219 27.37 -10.97 4.41
C ASP A 219 27.97 -11.95 5.45
N ASP A 220 27.17 -12.92 5.92
CA ASP A 220 27.59 -13.93 6.90
C ASP A 220 28.38 -15.09 6.25
N ASP A 221 29.03 -15.93 7.07
CA ASP A 221 29.85 -17.06 6.58
C ASP A 221 29.03 -18.34 6.26
N PHE A 222 27.70 -18.20 6.27
CA PHE A 222 26.68 -19.20 5.93
C PHE A 222 26.99 -20.66 6.37
N PRO A 223 27.38 -20.92 7.64
CA PRO A 223 27.90 -22.23 8.05
C PRO A 223 26.87 -23.37 7.97
N HIS A 224 25.58 -23.03 8.00
CA HIS A 224 24.44 -23.94 7.88
C HIS A 224 23.99 -24.17 6.43
N VAL A 225 24.49 -23.39 5.47
CA VAL A 225 24.21 -23.56 4.03
C VAL A 225 25.17 -24.59 3.44
N TYR A 226 24.66 -25.41 2.52
CA TYR A 226 25.45 -26.42 1.84
C TYR A 226 26.64 -25.79 1.09
N PRO A 227 27.87 -26.33 1.19
CA PRO A 227 29.08 -25.65 0.73
C PRO A 227 29.04 -25.11 -0.71
N GLU A 228 28.51 -25.89 -1.67
CA GLU A 228 28.37 -25.48 -3.07
C GLU A 228 27.42 -24.29 -3.30
N ASP A 229 26.44 -24.08 -2.41
CA ASP A 229 25.41 -23.05 -2.59
C ASP A 229 25.86 -21.67 -2.03
N ARG A 230 26.92 -21.63 -1.21
CA ARG A 230 27.30 -20.43 -0.43
C ARG A 230 27.68 -19.24 -1.28
N ASP A 231 28.57 -19.43 -2.26
CA ASP A 231 29.04 -18.33 -3.08
C ASP A 231 27.93 -17.81 -4.00
N ARG A 232 27.11 -18.72 -4.56
CA ARG A 232 25.91 -18.36 -5.33
C ARG A 232 24.88 -17.60 -4.47
N LEU A 233 24.69 -17.98 -3.21
CA LEU A 233 23.78 -17.29 -2.29
C LEU A 233 24.30 -15.89 -1.97
N ARG A 234 25.60 -15.75 -1.70
CA ARG A 234 26.29 -14.48 -1.47
C ARG A 234 26.20 -13.55 -2.70
N GLU A 235 26.45 -14.04 -3.90
CA GLU A 235 26.23 -13.28 -5.15
C GLU A 235 24.77 -12.83 -5.30
N SER A 236 23.82 -13.73 -5.03
CA SER A 236 22.38 -13.48 -5.23
C SER A 236 21.79 -12.49 -4.22
N LEU A 237 22.29 -12.46 -2.99
CA LEU A 237 21.68 -11.75 -1.86
C LEU A 237 22.61 -10.73 -1.16
N SER A 238 23.84 -10.49 -1.65
CA SER A 238 24.76 -9.50 -1.06
C SER A 238 24.10 -8.15 -0.75
N SER A 239 24.56 -7.46 0.31
CA SER A 239 24.00 -6.17 0.73
C SER A 239 24.05 -5.09 -0.37
N GLU A 240 24.97 -5.23 -1.32
CA GLU A 240 25.05 -4.40 -2.54
C GLU A 240 23.98 -4.80 -3.58
N ARG A 241 23.87 -6.08 -3.96
CA ARG A 241 22.86 -6.56 -4.92
C ARG A 241 21.43 -6.29 -4.43
N VAL A 242 21.16 -6.49 -3.14
CA VAL A 242 19.86 -6.23 -2.53
C VAL A 242 19.47 -4.76 -2.60
N ARG A 243 20.41 -3.85 -2.30
CA ARG A 243 20.19 -2.40 -2.43
C ARG A 243 19.97 -2.01 -3.89
N GLN A 244 20.87 -2.46 -4.78
CA GLN A 244 20.79 -2.15 -6.21
C GLN A 244 19.46 -2.57 -6.81
N ALA A 245 19.04 -3.82 -6.61
CA ALA A 245 17.78 -4.36 -7.13
C ALA A 245 16.58 -3.47 -6.77
N PHE A 246 16.47 -3.10 -5.50
CA PHE A 246 15.32 -2.34 -5.01
C PHE A 246 15.36 -0.87 -5.42
N ASP A 247 16.53 -0.28 -5.66
CA ASP A 247 16.67 1.08 -6.22
C ASP A 247 16.50 1.11 -7.75
N ASP A 248 16.84 0.02 -8.46
CA ASP A 248 16.48 -0.23 -9.87
C ASP A 248 14.97 -0.52 -10.04
N GLY A 249 14.23 -0.72 -8.94
CA GLY A 249 12.78 -0.86 -8.90
C GLY A 249 12.24 -2.30 -8.87
N GLU A 250 13.09 -3.30 -8.61
CA GLU A 250 12.62 -4.65 -8.28
C GLU A 250 11.74 -4.62 -7.01
N THR A 251 10.67 -5.41 -6.99
CA THR A 251 9.70 -5.42 -5.87
C THR A 251 9.98 -6.50 -4.84
N ALA A 252 10.69 -7.57 -5.24
CA ALA A 252 11.21 -8.60 -4.36
C ALA A 252 12.46 -9.26 -4.98
N LEU A 253 13.36 -9.74 -4.13
CA LEU A 253 14.45 -10.67 -4.47
C LEU A 253 14.07 -12.08 -4.02
N SER A 254 14.62 -13.12 -4.66
CA SER A 254 14.53 -14.48 -4.13
C SER A 254 15.75 -15.34 -4.52
N ALA A 255 16.07 -16.32 -3.68
CA ALA A 255 17.11 -17.31 -3.94
C ALA A 255 16.70 -18.70 -3.41
N GLU A 256 17.25 -19.76 -4.02
CA GLU A 256 17.04 -21.16 -3.61
C GLU A 256 18.39 -21.77 -3.20
N TYR A 257 18.45 -22.37 -2.01
CA TYR A 257 19.66 -22.98 -1.44
C TYR A 257 19.31 -24.15 -0.52
N ARG A 258 20.29 -25.02 -0.26
CA ARG A 258 20.19 -26.12 0.71
C ARG A 258 20.66 -25.64 2.08
N THR A 259 19.84 -25.82 3.12
CA THR A 259 20.16 -25.47 4.52
C THR A 259 20.07 -26.69 5.43
N LEU A 260 20.84 -26.71 6.51
CA LEU A 260 20.69 -27.70 7.58
C LEU A 260 19.37 -27.48 8.34
N ASP A 261 18.56 -28.53 8.45
CA ASP A 261 17.35 -28.58 9.26
C ASP A 261 17.63 -28.76 10.77
N GLY A 262 16.65 -29.27 11.53
CA GLY A 262 16.78 -29.56 12.97
C GLY A 262 17.31 -30.94 13.33
N GLU A 263 17.38 -31.87 12.37
CA GLU A 263 17.96 -33.21 12.55
C GLU A 263 19.41 -33.26 12.03
N GLY A 264 19.83 -32.26 11.26
CA GLY A 264 21.15 -32.16 10.64
C GLY A 264 21.19 -32.61 9.17
N HIS A 265 20.03 -32.79 8.54
CA HIS A 265 19.94 -33.06 7.11
C HIS A 265 19.88 -31.76 6.31
N TYR A 266 20.29 -31.79 5.04
CA TYR A 266 20.14 -30.65 4.14
C TYR A 266 18.79 -30.72 3.42
N THR A 267 17.96 -29.70 3.62
CA THR A 267 16.69 -29.50 2.88
C THR A 267 16.79 -28.27 1.98
N TRP A 268 16.11 -28.30 0.84
CA TRP A 268 15.98 -27.12 -0.02
C TRP A 268 14.99 -26.10 0.57
N VAL A 269 15.43 -24.85 0.66
CA VAL A 269 14.60 -23.70 1.00
C VAL A 269 14.64 -22.63 -0.10
N ARG A 270 13.57 -21.84 -0.19
CA ARG A 270 13.57 -20.57 -0.91
C ARG A 270 13.45 -19.42 0.09
N ILE A 271 14.37 -18.46 0.01
CA ILE A 271 14.24 -17.17 0.68
C ILE A 271 13.69 -16.14 -0.31
N THR A 272 12.80 -15.26 0.17
CA THR A 272 12.26 -14.12 -0.57
C THR A 272 12.45 -12.87 0.28
N LEU A 273 12.96 -11.78 -0.28
CA LEU A 273 13.19 -10.50 0.40
C LEU A 273 12.37 -9.39 -0.24
N VAL A 274 11.70 -8.57 0.56
CA VAL A 274 10.85 -7.45 0.15
C VAL A 274 11.28 -6.17 0.88
N PRO A 275 11.41 -5.01 0.20
CA PRO A 275 11.79 -3.76 0.85
C PRO A 275 10.59 -3.01 1.47
N ILE A 276 10.72 -2.60 2.74
CA ILE A 276 9.87 -1.55 3.32
C ILE A 276 10.52 -0.19 3.02
N ARG A 277 9.82 0.62 2.22
CA ARG A 277 10.12 2.04 2.01
C ARG A 277 9.26 2.91 2.93
N GLY A 278 9.85 3.93 3.52
CA GLY A 278 9.14 4.94 4.32
C GLY A 278 8.28 5.87 3.47
N SER A 279 7.53 6.74 4.14
CA SER A 279 6.76 7.83 3.51
C SER A 279 7.64 8.88 2.80
N ASP A 280 8.94 8.87 3.07
CA ASP A 280 10.00 9.59 2.34
C ASP A 280 10.50 8.86 1.08
N GLY A 281 9.94 7.70 0.73
CA GLY A 281 10.36 6.83 -0.36
C GLY A 281 11.69 6.10 -0.11
N LYS A 282 12.38 6.39 0.99
CA LYS A 282 13.68 5.79 1.32
C LYS A 282 13.50 4.38 1.87
N TYR A 283 14.42 3.51 1.52
CA TYR A 283 14.56 2.19 2.11
C TYR A 283 14.80 2.30 3.62
N ARG A 284 14.01 1.57 4.44
CA ARG A 284 14.15 1.57 5.91
C ARG A 284 14.39 0.18 6.50
N ARG A 285 13.67 -0.85 6.04
CA ARG A 285 13.77 -2.24 6.54
C ARG A 285 13.52 -3.26 5.42
N LEU A 286 13.82 -4.53 5.65
CA LEU A 286 13.39 -5.67 4.83
C LEU A 286 12.34 -6.50 5.57
N ILE A 287 11.51 -7.19 4.79
CA ILE A 287 10.84 -8.42 5.23
C ILE A 287 11.42 -9.58 4.43
N GLY A 288 11.86 -10.62 5.12
CA GLY A 288 12.22 -11.90 4.56
C GLY A 288 11.17 -12.96 4.85
N SER A 289 10.93 -13.87 3.90
CA SER A 289 10.27 -15.15 4.16
C SER A 289 11.16 -16.31 3.71
N ILE A 290 11.14 -17.40 4.47
CA ILE A 290 11.84 -18.66 4.14
C ILE A 290 10.80 -19.78 4.08
N LYS A 291 10.76 -20.46 2.94
CA LYS A 291 9.85 -21.58 2.64
C LYS A 291 10.64 -22.86 2.38
N ASP A 292 10.25 -23.96 3.03
CA ASP A 292 10.70 -25.30 2.63
C ASP A 292 10.12 -25.65 1.27
N ILE A 293 11.00 -26.02 0.34
CA ILE A 293 10.66 -26.46 -1.03
C ILE A 293 11.23 -27.84 -1.34
N ASP A 294 11.70 -28.60 -0.33
CA ASP A 294 12.41 -29.86 -0.52
C ASP A 294 11.50 -30.94 -1.12
N ARG A 295 10.25 -31.00 -0.66
CA ARG A 295 9.20 -31.85 -1.24
C ARG A 295 8.95 -31.53 -2.72
N ASP A 296 8.98 -30.26 -3.09
CA ASP A 296 8.79 -29.81 -4.47
C ASP A 296 10.04 -30.09 -5.33
N LYS A 297 11.24 -29.92 -4.78
CA LYS A 297 12.52 -30.23 -5.45
C LYS A 297 12.71 -31.73 -5.70
N ARG A 298 12.32 -32.59 -4.75
CA ARG A 298 12.33 -34.05 -4.95
C ARG A 298 11.39 -34.46 -6.09
N ARG A 299 10.16 -33.93 -6.11
CA ARG A 299 9.20 -34.14 -7.21
C ARG A 299 9.72 -33.60 -8.54
N GLU A 300 10.30 -32.39 -8.56
CA GLU A 300 10.92 -31.79 -9.74
C GLU A 300 12.02 -32.71 -10.31
N GLN A 301 12.82 -33.32 -9.44
CA GLN A 301 13.88 -34.25 -9.83
C GLN A 301 13.36 -35.61 -10.29
N GLU A 302 12.39 -36.19 -9.59
CA GLU A 302 11.71 -37.44 -9.97
C GLU A 302 11.03 -37.33 -11.34
N PHE A 303 10.31 -36.23 -11.60
CA PHE A 303 9.71 -35.96 -12.91
C PHE A 303 10.77 -35.65 -13.99
N LYS A 304 11.87 -34.97 -13.65
CA LYS A 304 13.02 -34.82 -14.58
C LYS A 304 13.60 -36.16 -14.97
N ASP A 305 13.76 -37.11 -14.05
CA ASP A 305 14.32 -38.43 -14.36
C ASP A 305 13.35 -39.34 -15.15
N GLN A 306 12.04 -39.23 -14.91
CA GLN A 306 11.03 -39.83 -15.79
C GLN A 306 11.06 -39.20 -17.20
N SER A 307 11.14 -37.87 -17.28
CA SER A 307 11.18 -37.11 -18.55
C SER A 307 12.50 -37.27 -19.35
N ARG A 308 13.48 -38.02 -18.85
CA ARG A 308 14.75 -38.32 -19.55
C ARG A 308 14.73 -39.63 -20.34
N ARG A 309 13.80 -40.54 -20.04
CA ARG A 309 13.76 -41.89 -20.61
C ARG A 309 12.58 -42.09 -21.56
N ASP A 310 12.68 -43.13 -22.38
CA ASP A 310 11.56 -43.70 -23.12
C ASP A 310 10.80 -44.69 -22.22
N PRO A 311 9.46 -44.59 -22.08
CA PRO A 311 8.70 -45.35 -21.09
C PRO A 311 8.50 -46.84 -21.46
N LEU A 312 8.74 -47.22 -22.72
CA LEU A 312 8.61 -48.61 -23.17
C LEU A 312 9.91 -49.40 -23.01
N THR A 313 11.05 -48.76 -23.25
CA THR A 313 12.37 -49.39 -23.39
C THR A 313 13.35 -49.03 -22.28
N GLY A 314 13.09 -47.97 -21.52
CA GLY A 314 13.98 -47.47 -20.47
C GLY A 314 15.25 -46.77 -20.97
N LEU A 315 15.50 -46.74 -22.29
CA LEU A 315 16.59 -45.99 -22.91
C LEU A 315 16.39 -44.48 -22.72
N TYR A 316 17.39 -43.65 -23.08
CA TYR A 316 17.16 -42.20 -23.14
C TYR A 316 16.18 -41.85 -24.27
N ASN A 317 15.32 -40.85 -24.07
CA ASN A 317 14.47 -40.35 -25.16
C ASN A 317 15.23 -39.38 -26.07
N ARG A 318 14.64 -39.02 -27.22
CA ARG A 318 15.21 -38.10 -28.22
C ARG A 318 15.86 -36.85 -27.61
N ARG A 319 15.08 -36.09 -26.81
CA ARG A 319 15.50 -34.81 -26.23
C ARG A 319 16.69 -34.96 -25.28
N TYR A 320 16.74 -36.01 -24.47
CA TYR A 320 17.86 -36.20 -23.54
C TYR A 320 19.09 -36.82 -24.22
N THR A 321 18.89 -37.63 -25.27
CA THR A 321 19.98 -38.17 -26.10
C THR A 321 20.77 -37.02 -26.75
N GLU A 322 20.07 -36.07 -27.39
CA GLU A 322 20.64 -34.85 -27.95
C GLU A 322 21.46 -34.04 -26.93
N VAL A 323 20.89 -33.75 -25.77
CA VAL A 323 21.55 -33.00 -24.68
C VAL A 323 22.81 -33.74 -24.18
N MET A 324 22.77 -35.07 -24.09
CA MET A 324 23.91 -35.86 -23.63
C MET A 324 25.04 -35.95 -24.67
N VAL A 325 24.72 -35.94 -25.97
CA VAL A 325 25.72 -35.89 -27.05
C VAL A 325 26.35 -34.50 -27.11
N ASN A 326 25.55 -33.42 -27.20
CA ASN A 326 26.07 -32.05 -27.22
C ASN A 326 26.99 -31.76 -26.02
N ARG A 327 26.57 -32.12 -24.80
CA ARG A 327 27.41 -31.97 -23.59
C ARG A 327 28.75 -32.72 -23.67
N PHE A 328 28.82 -33.86 -24.34
CA PHE A 328 30.08 -34.56 -24.55
C PHE A 328 30.98 -33.83 -25.55
N LEU A 329 30.41 -33.39 -26.68
CA LEU A 329 31.10 -32.66 -27.73
C LEU A 329 31.64 -31.31 -27.22
N GLU A 330 30.81 -30.52 -26.54
CA GLU A 330 31.18 -29.27 -25.85
C GLU A 330 32.35 -29.48 -24.87
N LYS A 331 32.29 -30.54 -24.05
CA LYS A 331 33.31 -30.83 -23.02
C LYS A 331 34.63 -31.32 -23.60
N SER A 332 34.59 -32.05 -24.72
CA SER A 332 35.78 -32.62 -25.37
C SER A 332 36.39 -31.69 -26.44
N GLY A 333 35.63 -30.71 -26.93
CA GLY A 333 36.11 -29.69 -27.86
C GLY A 333 36.67 -30.26 -29.16
N PRO A 334 37.71 -29.62 -29.76
CA PRO A 334 38.34 -30.10 -31.00
C PRO A 334 39.00 -31.49 -30.93
N ALA A 335 39.11 -32.08 -29.74
CA ALA A 335 39.62 -33.44 -29.52
C ALA A 335 38.50 -34.48 -29.36
N ALA A 336 37.23 -34.11 -29.60
CA ALA A 336 36.11 -35.04 -29.58
C ALA A 336 36.16 -36.01 -30.78
N SER A 337 36.48 -37.28 -30.53
CA SER A 337 36.20 -38.39 -31.46
C SER A 337 34.97 -39.18 -31.00
N GLY A 338 34.21 -39.68 -31.97
CA GLY A 338 33.05 -40.53 -31.73
C GLY A 338 32.23 -40.78 -33.00
N ALA A 339 31.28 -41.71 -32.91
CA ALA A 339 30.37 -42.04 -33.99
C ALA A 339 28.92 -41.98 -33.52
N LEU A 340 28.07 -41.26 -34.27
CA LEU A 340 26.63 -41.27 -34.12
C LEU A 340 26.04 -42.32 -35.08
N PHE A 341 25.35 -43.31 -34.53
CA PHE A 341 24.49 -44.24 -35.27
C PHE A 341 23.04 -43.79 -35.16
N ILE A 342 22.31 -43.78 -36.28
CA ILE A 342 20.84 -43.88 -36.29
C ILE A 342 20.50 -45.27 -36.82
N ILE A 343 19.72 -46.02 -36.07
CA ILE A 343 19.40 -47.43 -36.28
C ILE A 343 17.88 -47.55 -36.41
N ASP A 344 17.41 -48.33 -37.38
CA ASP A 344 15.99 -48.51 -37.71
C ASP A 344 15.67 -49.99 -37.83
N ILE A 345 14.51 -50.43 -37.30
CA ILE A 345 14.03 -51.81 -37.49
C ILE A 345 13.31 -51.91 -38.85
N ASP A 346 13.87 -52.67 -39.77
CA ASP A 346 13.35 -52.79 -41.12
C ASP A 346 11.91 -53.37 -41.12
N ASP A 347 10.98 -52.65 -41.75
CA ASP A 347 9.57 -53.05 -41.90
C ASP A 347 8.82 -53.33 -40.58
N PHE A 348 9.24 -52.72 -39.46
CA PHE A 348 8.57 -52.88 -38.15
C PHE A 348 7.07 -52.55 -38.17
N LYS A 349 6.60 -51.66 -39.05
CA LYS A 349 5.15 -51.47 -39.27
C LYS A 349 4.47 -52.78 -39.69
N ALA A 350 5.04 -53.55 -40.61
CA ALA A 350 4.48 -54.84 -41.02
C ALA A 350 4.49 -55.85 -39.86
N VAL A 351 5.51 -55.80 -38.97
CA VAL A 351 5.54 -56.61 -37.73
C VAL A 351 4.35 -56.28 -36.82
N ASN A 352 4.04 -54.99 -36.63
CA ASN A 352 2.87 -54.55 -35.89
C ASN A 352 1.54 -54.96 -36.56
N ASP A 353 1.43 -54.76 -37.87
CA ASP A 353 0.22 -55.04 -38.65
C ASP A 353 -0.11 -56.56 -38.69
N HIS A 354 0.90 -57.44 -38.62
CA HIS A 354 0.71 -58.90 -38.63
C HIS A 354 0.64 -59.55 -37.24
N LEU A 355 1.37 -59.03 -36.24
CA LEU A 355 1.54 -59.67 -34.93
C LEU A 355 0.94 -58.88 -33.76
N GLY A 356 0.47 -57.66 -34.02
CA GLY A 356 -0.17 -56.76 -33.05
C GLY A 356 0.83 -55.96 -32.21
N HIS A 357 0.42 -54.75 -31.83
CA HIS A 357 1.26 -53.79 -31.09
C HIS A 357 1.86 -54.36 -29.79
N LEU A 358 1.16 -55.25 -29.08
CA LEU A 358 1.68 -55.87 -27.84
C LEU A 358 2.92 -56.74 -28.08
N LEU A 359 3.07 -57.36 -29.27
CA LEU A 359 4.29 -58.07 -29.63
C LEU A 359 5.35 -57.14 -30.23
N GLY A 360 4.94 -56.10 -30.96
CA GLY A 360 5.84 -55.01 -31.38
C GLY A 360 6.53 -54.34 -30.19
N ASP A 361 5.79 -54.06 -29.12
CA ASP A 361 6.31 -53.58 -27.84
C ASP A 361 7.32 -54.53 -27.19
N ALA A 362 7.12 -55.84 -27.31
CA ALA A 362 8.04 -56.86 -26.79
C ALA A 362 9.33 -56.93 -27.63
N VAL A 363 9.22 -56.83 -28.97
CA VAL A 363 10.36 -56.71 -29.89
C VAL A 363 11.21 -55.49 -29.53
N LEU A 364 10.59 -54.33 -29.34
CA LEU A 364 11.30 -53.09 -29.01
C LEU A 364 12.07 -53.19 -27.69
N ARG A 365 11.55 -53.92 -26.69
CA ARG A 365 12.26 -54.18 -25.42
C ARG A 365 13.47 -55.11 -25.61
N ASP A 366 13.29 -56.26 -26.26
CA ASP A 366 14.39 -57.22 -26.51
C ASP A 366 15.50 -56.59 -27.38
N VAL A 367 15.14 -55.81 -28.40
CA VAL A 367 16.08 -55.01 -29.21
C VAL A 367 16.80 -53.97 -28.34
N SER A 368 16.10 -53.24 -27.47
CA SER A 368 16.71 -52.23 -26.60
C SER A 368 17.70 -52.82 -25.59
N GLU A 369 17.37 -53.97 -25.01
CA GLU A 369 18.25 -54.68 -24.09
C GLU A 369 19.51 -55.18 -24.84
N ARG A 370 19.34 -55.80 -26.02
CA ARG A 370 20.46 -56.24 -26.88
C ARG A 370 21.37 -55.08 -27.29
N ILE A 371 20.82 -53.95 -27.73
CA ILE A 371 21.60 -52.74 -28.04
C ILE A 371 22.38 -52.30 -26.80
N THR A 372 21.73 -52.20 -25.63
CA THR A 372 22.38 -51.76 -24.38
C THR A 372 23.54 -52.68 -23.98
N GLN A 373 23.42 -53.99 -24.19
CA GLN A 373 24.47 -54.97 -23.89
C GLN A 373 25.67 -54.92 -24.87
N LEU A 374 25.51 -54.34 -26.06
CA LEU A 374 26.58 -54.23 -27.06
C LEU A 374 27.51 -53.00 -26.86
N PHE A 375 27.06 -51.98 -26.14
CA PHE A 375 27.79 -50.72 -25.93
C PHE A 375 28.25 -50.57 -24.47
N ARG A 376 29.17 -49.63 -24.21
CA ARG A 376 29.69 -49.40 -22.85
C ARG A 376 28.67 -48.58 -22.05
N SER A 377 28.65 -48.73 -20.73
CA SER A 377 27.89 -47.85 -19.83
C SER A 377 28.30 -46.37 -19.88
N THR A 378 29.41 -46.06 -20.54
CA THR A 378 29.86 -44.70 -20.85
C THR A 378 29.24 -44.12 -22.13
N ASP A 379 28.85 -44.96 -23.08
CA ASP A 379 28.26 -44.54 -24.37
C ASP A 379 26.82 -44.03 -24.16
N ILE A 380 26.24 -43.39 -25.16
CA ILE A 380 24.87 -42.86 -25.06
C ILE A 380 23.97 -43.71 -25.95
N VAL A 381 22.94 -44.32 -25.37
CA VAL A 381 21.95 -45.14 -26.07
C VAL A 381 20.56 -44.56 -25.83
N GLY A 382 19.80 -44.34 -26.90
CA GLY A 382 18.47 -43.74 -26.85
C GLY A 382 17.51 -44.29 -27.90
N ARG A 383 16.23 -44.04 -27.69
CA ARG A 383 15.14 -44.25 -28.66
C ARG A 383 14.56 -42.90 -29.06
N ILE A 384 14.48 -42.64 -30.37
CA ILE A 384 14.16 -41.30 -30.92
C ILE A 384 12.79 -41.23 -31.60
N GLY A 385 12.22 -42.39 -31.92
CA GLY A 385 11.01 -42.61 -32.70
C GLY A 385 10.50 -44.04 -32.49
N GLY A 386 9.49 -44.47 -33.24
CA GLY A 386 8.80 -45.75 -33.02
C GLY A 386 9.74 -46.96 -33.03
N ASP A 387 10.39 -47.16 -34.16
CA ASP A 387 11.35 -48.20 -34.54
C ASP A 387 12.81 -47.70 -34.55
N GLU A 388 13.01 -46.41 -34.24
CA GLU A 388 14.27 -45.68 -34.42
C GLU A 388 15.06 -45.54 -33.10
N PHE A 389 16.32 -45.97 -33.13
CA PHE A 389 17.27 -45.89 -32.03
C PHE A 389 18.49 -45.04 -32.41
N VAL A 390 19.13 -44.44 -31.42
CA VAL A 390 20.38 -43.70 -31.59
C VAL A 390 21.42 -44.21 -30.61
N VAL A 391 22.64 -44.39 -31.10
CA VAL A 391 23.81 -44.67 -30.27
C VAL A 391 24.91 -43.66 -30.58
N PHE A 392 25.53 -43.08 -29.57
CA PHE A 392 26.75 -42.30 -29.71
C PHE A 392 27.90 -42.98 -28.96
N LEU A 393 28.87 -43.48 -29.73
CA LEU A 393 30.09 -44.11 -29.24
C LEU A 393 31.10 -43.02 -28.87
N LYS A 394 31.61 -43.00 -27.63
CA LYS A 394 32.55 -41.97 -27.16
C LYS A 394 34.00 -42.41 -27.32
N GLY A 395 34.83 -41.55 -27.91
CA GLY A 395 36.26 -41.84 -28.12
C GLY A 395 36.46 -42.96 -29.15
N ALA A 396 35.65 -42.96 -30.22
CA ALA A 396 35.75 -43.90 -31.33
C ALA A 396 36.16 -43.15 -32.61
N ASP A 397 37.30 -43.52 -33.16
CA ASP A 397 37.99 -42.91 -34.29
C ASP A 397 38.33 -43.92 -35.42
N ASP A 398 38.46 -45.20 -35.08
CA ASP A 398 38.70 -46.30 -36.02
C ASP A 398 37.41 -46.75 -36.74
N GLU A 399 37.32 -46.49 -38.05
CA GLU A 399 36.17 -46.87 -38.89
C GLU A 399 35.94 -48.38 -39.02
N GLU A 400 36.98 -49.22 -38.89
CA GLU A 400 36.85 -50.67 -38.95
C GLU A 400 36.17 -51.18 -37.67
N VAL A 401 36.61 -50.72 -36.50
CA VAL A 401 36.00 -51.04 -35.19
C VAL A 401 34.57 -50.47 -35.07
N ILE A 402 34.32 -49.29 -35.64
CA ILE A 402 32.98 -48.70 -35.74
C ILE A 402 32.09 -49.55 -36.65
N GLY A 403 32.62 -50.04 -37.79
CA GLY A 403 31.95 -50.98 -38.70
C GLY A 403 31.62 -52.32 -38.04
N GLU A 404 32.55 -52.92 -37.29
CA GLU A 404 32.32 -54.13 -36.50
C GLU A 404 31.17 -53.94 -35.49
N LYS A 405 31.13 -52.78 -34.80
CA LYS A 405 30.05 -52.46 -33.85
C LYS A 405 28.70 -52.31 -34.53
N ALA A 406 28.63 -51.69 -35.71
CA ALA A 406 27.39 -51.66 -36.50
C ALA A 406 26.97 -53.07 -36.95
N GLY A 407 27.92 -53.90 -37.40
CA GLY A 407 27.67 -55.31 -37.76
C GLY A 407 27.17 -56.16 -36.59
N ALA A 408 27.65 -55.91 -35.37
CA ALA A 408 27.19 -56.57 -34.15
C ALA A 408 25.73 -56.22 -33.83
N VAL A 409 25.30 -54.97 -34.03
CA VAL A 409 23.88 -54.56 -33.89
C VAL A 409 22.99 -55.28 -34.91
N LEU A 410 23.40 -55.32 -36.18
CA LEU A 410 22.66 -56.05 -37.22
C LEU A 410 22.51 -57.54 -36.90
N ASN A 411 23.58 -58.18 -36.42
CA ASN A 411 23.53 -59.58 -35.99
C ASN A 411 22.66 -59.79 -34.75
N ALA A 412 22.60 -58.83 -33.83
CA ALA A 412 21.67 -58.89 -32.70
C ALA A 412 20.21 -58.83 -33.17
N PHE A 413 19.86 -57.96 -34.14
CA PHE A 413 18.51 -57.88 -34.71
C PHE A 413 18.11 -59.20 -35.38
N ARG A 414 19.01 -59.79 -36.18
CA ARG A 414 18.81 -61.12 -36.81
C ARG A 414 18.63 -62.26 -35.79
N SER A 415 19.08 -62.08 -34.54
CA SER A 415 18.95 -63.05 -33.44
C SER A 415 17.71 -62.84 -32.55
N THR A 416 17.02 -61.71 -32.69
CA THR A 416 15.79 -61.35 -31.96
C THR A 416 14.67 -62.34 -32.29
N LEU A 417 13.80 -62.65 -31.31
CA LEU A 417 12.62 -63.52 -31.45
C LEU A 417 12.83 -65.00 -31.85
N ALA A 418 14.04 -65.56 -31.77
CA ALA A 418 14.26 -67.00 -31.97
C ALA A 418 13.46 -67.95 -31.04
N GLY A 419 12.84 -67.42 -29.96
CA GLY A 419 12.12 -68.19 -28.93
C GLY A 419 10.59 -68.24 -29.02
N HIS A 420 9.92 -67.43 -29.85
CA HIS A 420 8.46 -67.37 -29.90
C HIS A 420 7.93 -67.35 -31.34
N ASN A 421 7.35 -68.49 -31.77
CA ASN A 421 6.71 -68.70 -33.08
C ASN A 421 7.56 -68.27 -34.30
N ALA A 422 8.51 -69.14 -34.68
CA ALA A 422 9.36 -68.96 -35.85
C ALA A 422 8.54 -68.68 -37.13
N GLY A 423 8.86 -67.59 -37.82
CA GLY A 423 8.23 -67.21 -39.09
C GLY A 423 8.76 -65.90 -39.69
N HIS A 424 9.11 -64.91 -38.85
CA HIS A 424 9.64 -63.62 -39.29
C HIS A 424 11.00 -63.35 -38.65
N ALA A 425 12.05 -63.25 -39.47
CA ALA A 425 13.34 -62.72 -39.05
C ALA A 425 13.30 -61.19 -39.15
N ILE A 426 13.94 -60.50 -38.19
CA ILE A 426 14.01 -59.05 -38.14
C ILE A 426 15.41 -58.61 -38.61
N SER A 427 15.47 -57.58 -39.46
CA SER A 427 16.70 -56.89 -39.84
C SER A 427 16.65 -55.42 -39.42
N GLY A 428 17.76 -54.71 -39.60
CA GLY A 428 17.80 -53.26 -39.39
C GLY A 428 18.67 -52.53 -40.39
N SER A 429 18.40 -51.25 -40.56
CA SER A 429 19.24 -50.34 -41.35
C SER A 429 19.95 -49.36 -40.40
N ILE A 430 21.22 -49.03 -40.69
CA ILE A 430 22.04 -48.13 -39.86
C ILE A 430 22.65 -47.02 -40.72
N GLY A 431 22.51 -45.76 -40.30
CA GLY A 431 23.28 -44.64 -40.81
C GLY A 431 24.30 -44.16 -39.79
N ILE A 432 25.49 -43.78 -40.25
CA ILE A 432 26.63 -43.42 -39.40
C ILE A 432 27.17 -42.04 -39.81
N ALA A 433 27.41 -41.18 -38.83
CA ALA A 433 28.17 -39.93 -38.97
C ALA A 433 29.26 -39.86 -37.90
N LEU A 434 30.47 -39.43 -38.29
CA LEU A 434 31.64 -39.36 -37.42
C LEU A 434 31.90 -37.96 -36.90
N CYS A 435 32.21 -37.84 -35.62
CA CYS A 435 32.76 -36.63 -35.03
C CYS A 435 34.30 -36.70 -35.05
N PRO A 436 35.03 -35.66 -35.49
CA PRO A 436 34.53 -34.34 -35.93
C PRO A 436 34.27 -34.21 -37.44
N ARG A 437 34.61 -35.22 -38.26
CA ARG A 437 34.60 -35.14 -39.74
C ARG A 437 33.25 -34.68 -40.30
N ASP A 438 32.19 -35.32 -39.84
CA ASP A 438 30.85 -35.13 -40.35
C ASP A 438 30.10 -34.08 -39.51
N GLY A 439 30.42 -33.87 -38.23
CA GLY A 439 29.84 -32.79 -37.44
C GLY A 439 30.46 -32.56 -36.06
N GLY A 440 30.31 -31.32 -35.56
CA GLY A 440 30.75 -30.90 -34.22
C GLY A 440 29.64 -30.81 -33.17
N ASP A 441 28.38 -30.99 -33.57
CA ASP A 441 27.20 -30.99 -32.70
C ASP A 441 26.23 -32.14 -33.09
N TYR A 442 25.29 -32.46 -32.19
CA TYR A 442 24.32 -33.54 -32.40
C TYR A 442 23.45 -33.34 -33.63
N ARG A 443 22.98 -32.11 -33.91
CA ARG A 443 22.06 -31.86 -35.02
C ARG A 443 22.78 -32.05 -36.35
N ALA A 444 23.99 -31.50 -36.47
CA ALA A 444 24.87 -31.76 -37.59
C ALA A 444 25.12 -33.26 -37.74
N LEU A 445 25.53 -33.99 -36.69
CA LEU A 445 25.73 -35.44 -36.82
C LEU A 445 24.43 -36.21 -37.17
N PHE A 446 23.26 -35.75 -36.70
CA PHE A 446 21.98 -36.41 -36.89
C PHE A 446 21.43 -36.30 -38.31
N GLU A 447 21.31 -35.09 -38.87
CA GLU A 447 20.83 -34.85 -40.25
C GLU A 447 21.64 -35.66 -41.28
N LYS A 448 22.89 -35.91 -40.92
CA LYS A 448 23.93 -36.57 -41.67
C LYS A 448 23.87 -38.10 -41.56
N ALA A 449 23.78 -38.63 -40.35
CA ALA A 449 23.51 -40.04 -40.13
C ALA A 449 22.14 -40.45 -40.71
N ASP A 450 21.15 -39.57 -40.75
CA ASP A 450 19.82 -39.84 -41.33
C ASP A 450 19.88 -39.97 -42.87
N SER A 451 20.59 -39.07 -43.56
CA SER A 451 20.85 -39.21 -45.01
C SER A 451 21.62 -40.51 -45.34
N ALA A 452 22.56 -40.91 -44.49
CA ALA A 452 23.25 -42.20 -44.60
C ALA A 452 22.29 -43.38 -44.36
N LEU A 453 21.40 -43.32 -43.35
CA LEU A 453 20.39 -44.34 -43.07
C LEU A 453 19.40 -44.50 -44.23
N TYR A 454 18.91 -43.39 -44.78
CA TYR A 454 18.07 -43.38 -45.97
C TYR A 454 18.76 -44.04 -47.18
N SER A 455 20.08 -43.84 -47.29
CA SER A 455 20.91 -44.51 -48.30
C SER A 455 21.08 -46.01 -48.03
N ALA A 456 21.26 -46.43 -46.77
CA ALA A 456 21.27 -47.84 -46.37
C ALA A 456 19.95 -48.55 -46.71
N LYS A 457 18.80 -47.94 -46.38
CA LYS A 457 17.46 -48.44 -46.74
C LYS A 457 17.32 -48.58 -48.26
N LYS A 458 17.74 -47.59 -49.05
CA LYS A 458 17.72 -47.61 -50.53
C LYS A 458 18.60 -48.69 -51.15
N LEU A 459 19.75 -48.98 -50.55
CA LEU A 459 20.69 -50.00 -51.05
C LEU A 459 20.24 -51.45 -50.77
N GLY A 460 19.07 -51.64 -50.16
CA GLY A 460 18.45 -52.95 -49.95
C GLY A 460 18.44 -53.43 -48.51
N LYS A 461 18.47 -52.50 -47.53
CA LYS A 461 18.29 -52.77 -46.08
C LYS A 461 19.31 -53.75 -45.46
N ASP A 462 19.15 -54.09 -44.18
CA ASP A 462 20.02 -55.04 -43.43
C ASP A 462 21.53 -54.68 -43.47
N ARG A 463 21.88 -53.39 -43.34
CA ARG A 463 23.24 -52.85 -43.55
C ARG A 463 23.52 -51.50 -42.86
N CYS A 464 24.78 -51.08 -42.84
CA CYS A 464 25.24 -49.75 -42.41
C CYS A 464 25.80 -48.87 -43.56
N GLN A 465 25.92 -47.54 -43.37
CA GLN A 465 26.33 -46.54 -44.38
C GLN A 465 26.85 -45.19 -43.77
N PHE A 466 27.65 -44.39 -44.50
CA PHE A 466 28.27 -43.07 -44.11
C PHE A 466 27.94 -41.88 -45.12
N TYR A 467 28.43 -40.60 -44.94
CA TYR A 467 27.76 -39.29 -45.33
C TYR A 467 28.58 -38.05 -45.99
N ASP A 468 27.95 -36.84 -46.27
CA ASP A 468 28.36 -35.46 -46.86
C ASP A 468 28.17 -34.06 -46.02
N GLY A 469 27.37 -32.99 -46.38
CA GLY A 469 26.92 -31.85 -45.46
C GLY A 469 26.55 -30.34 -45.84
N GLY A 470 25.54 -29.67 -45.16
CA GLY A 470 25.34 -28.15 -44.91
C GLY A 470 23.92 -27.49 -45.20
N GLY A 471 23.37 -26.30 -44.75
CA GLY A 471 23.60 -25.20 -43.73
C GLY A 471 22.72 -23.86 -43.93
N ASP A 472 22.27 -23.05 -42.91
CA ASP A 472 21.30 -21.85 -43.03
C ASP A 472 21.20 -20.74 -41.85
N PRO A 473 20.69 -19.45 -41.99
CA PRO A 473 20.83 -18.30 -40.98
C PRO A 473 19.77 -17.08 -40.74
N PHE A 474 19.52 -16.66 -39.45
CA PHE A 474 19.30 -15.27 -38.80
C PHE A 474 18.00 -14.30 -38.84
N LEU A 475 17.85 -13.30 -37.89
CA LEU A 475 16.57 -12.53 -37.46
C LEU A 475 16.53 -10.94 -37.07
N PRO A 476 16.10 -10.33 -35.88
CA PRO A 476 15.12 -9.14 -35.76
C PRO A 476 15.31 -7.90 -34.72
N SER A 477 14.38 -6.89 -34.60
CA SER A 477 14.26 -5.72 -33.57
C SER A 477 12.89 -4.89 -33.63
N GLY A 478 12.38 -3.81 -32.91
CA GLY A 478 12.58 -2.87 -31.70
C GLY A 478 11.84 -1.45 -31.86
N THR A 479 11.48 -0.41 -30.99
CA THR A 479 11.14 0.03 -29.54
C THR A 479 10.52 1.54 -29.51
N ARG A 480 10.09 2.43 -28.53
CA ARG A 480 9.79 2.64 -27.02
C ARG A 480 9.24 4.10 -26.55
N ARG A 481 8.37 4.25 -25.48
CA ARG A 481 8.09 5.37 -24.40
C ARG A 481 7.26 6.75 -24.54
N GLY A 482 6.93 7.49 -23.39
CA GLY A 482 6.08 8.76 -23.21
C GLY A 482 6.03 9.50 -21.77
N ARG A 483 5.26 10.63 -21.48
CA ARG A 483 5.21 11.47 -20.17
C ARG A 483 4.04 12.56 -19.87
N GLU A 484 3.97 13.24 -18.67
CA GLU A 484 2.92 14.18 -18.02
C GLU A 484 3.50 15.15 -16.85
N PRO A 485 2.87 16.00 -15.90
CA PRO A 485 1.49 16.59 -15.47
C PRO A 485 1.37 18.09 -14.81
N ASP A 486 0.31 18.44 -13.96
CA ASP A 486 0.09 19.51 -12.83
C ASP A 486 -0.47 21.01 -13.03
N ALA A 487 -0.94 21.99 -12.15
CA ALA A 487 -1.20 22.30 -10.65
C ALA A 487 -2.04 23.65 -10.27
N GLY A 488 -2.55 23.96 -9.00
CA GLY A 488 -2.88 25.35 -8.39
C GLY A 488 -4.09 25.68 -7.36
N ARG A 489 -3.99 26.55 -6.27
CA ARG A 489 -5.08 26.91 -5.20
C ARG A 489 -4.80 28.09 -4.13
N LYS A 490 -5.78 28.77 -3.43
CA LYS A 490 -5.66 29.54 -2.08
C LYS A 490 -6.89 30.32 -1.43
N SER A 491 -7.09 30.33 -0.07
CA SER A 491 -7.66 31.40 0.87
C SER A 491 -7.78 30.93 2.37
N PHE A 492 -8.07 31.76 3.43
CA PHE A 492 -7.92 31.35 4.87
C PHE A 492 -8.82 31.95 6.03
N THR A 493 -8.69 33.23 6.45
CA THR A 493 -8.41 33.61 7.88
C THR A 493 -9.43 33.40 9.03
N GLU A 494 -10.70 33.83 8.94
CA GLU A 494 -11.53 34.17 10.13
C GLU A 494 -11.94 33.02 11.08
N HIS A 495 -11.68 31.78 10.71
CA HIS A 495 -12.33 30.61 11.28
C HIS A 495 -11.34 29.68 12.01
N ILE A 496 -10.34 30.18 12.74
CA ILE A 496 -9.11 29.41 13.12
C ILE A 496 -9.33 27.94 13.56
N ALA A 497 -10.25 27.63 14.47
CA ALA A 497 -10.52 26.23 14.87
C ALA A 497 -11.23 25.40 13.77
N GLU A 498 -12.20 26.01 13.06
CA GLU A 498 -12.85 25.43 11.87
C GLU A 498 -11.85 25.26 10.70
N TYR A 499 -10.87 26.15 10.57
CA TYR A 499 -9.84 26.11 9.55
C TYR A 499 -8.76 25.08 9.90
N ILE A 500 -8.31 24.99 11.14
CA ILE A 500 -7.43 23.92 11.64
C ILE A 500 -8.08 22.56 11.38
N PHE A 501 -9.39 22.43 11.63
CA PHE A 501 -10.15 21.25 11.25
C PHE A 501 -10.17 21.04 9.72
N GLN A 502 -10.37 22.07 8.91
CA GLN A 502 -10.28 21.96 7.44
C GLN A 502 -8.88 21.50 6.98
N ILE A 503 -7.78 22.00 7.54
CA ILE A 503 -6.42 21.51 7.20
C ILE A 503 -6.32 20.00 7.51
N LEU A 504 -6.78 19.56 8.68
CA LEU A 504 -6.73 18.16 9.09
C LEU A 504 -7.70 17.25 8.31
N TYR A 505 -8.75 17.83 7.72
CA TYR A 505 -9.77 17.12 6.95
C TYR A 505 -9.41 17.01 5.46
N ASP A 506 -8.85 18.07 4.86
CA ASP A 506 -8.50 18.18 3.43
C ASP A 506 -7.06 17.72 3.10
N SER A 507 -6.19 17.48 4.10
CA SER A 507 -4.77 17.13 3.86
C SER A 507 -4.50 15.63 3.86
N ASP A 508 -3.96 15.12 2.75
CA ASP A 508 -3.36 13.78 2.66
C ASP A 508 -2.06 13.63 3.49
N ASP A 509 -1.43 14.75 3.87
CA ASP A 509 -0.19 14.79 4.63
C ASP A 509 -0.41 15.42 6.01
N ILE A 510 -0.47 14.56 7.04
CA ILE A 510 -0.66 15.01 8.43
C ILE A 510 0.55 15.81 8.94
N ASN A 511 1.76 15.52 8.45
CA ASN A 511 2.97 16.14 8.98
C ASN A 511 3.06 17.59 8.51
N LYS A 512 2.72 17.85 7.24
CA LYS A 512 2.54 19.22 6.73
C LYS A 512 1.37 19.94 7.43
N ALA A 513 0.26 19.24 7.67
CA ALA A 513 -0.89 19.80 8.38
C ALA A 513 -0.52 20.26 9.80
N VAL A 514 0.04 19.37 10.63
CA VAL A 514 0.41 19.66 12.02
C VAL A 514 1.46 20.78 12.12
N ASN A 515 2.51 20.74 11.30
CA ASN A 515 3.51 21.82 11.28
C ASN A 515 2.91 23.17 10.88
N ALA A 516 2.01 23.19 9.90
CA ALA A 516 1.28 24.41 9.57
C ALA A 516 0.43 24.88 10.77
N ILE A 517 -0.33 23.99 11.40
CA ILE A 517 -1.22 24.30 12.52
C ILE A 517 -0.45 24.88 13.71
N LEU A 518 0.68 24.29 14.11
CA LEU A 518 1.52 24.86 15.17
C LEU A 518 2.01 26.27 14.83
N ALA A 519 2.39 26.52 13.57
CA ALA A 519 2.77 27.86 13.13
C ALA A 519 1.59 28.86 13.04
N ILE A 520 0.37 28.38 12.76
CA ILE A 520 -0.86 29.18 12.73
C ILE A 520 -1.27 29.58 14.14
N VAL A 521 -1.38 28.59 15.04
CA VAL A 521 -1.72 28.77 16.46
C VAL A 521 -0.67 29.63 17.15
N GLY A 522 0.62 29.32 16.95
CA GLY A 522 1.74 30.01 17.56
C GLY A 522 1.78 31.50 17.25
N ARG A 523 1.52 31.88 15.98
CA ARG A 523 1.42 33.28 15.53
C ARG A 523 0.12 33.97 15.93
N HIS A 524 -0.97 33.23 16.13
CA HIS A 524 -2.28 33.80 16.46
C HIS A 524 -2.39 34.17 17.94
N PHE A 525 -1.84 33.32 18.82
CA PHE A 525 -1.79 33.57 20.28
C PHE A 525 -0.50 34.26 20.74
N ASP A 526 0.45 34.49 19.83
CA ASP A 526 1.79 35.05 20.07
C ASP A 526 2.48 34.42 21.29
N VAL A 527 2.78 33.13 21.18
CA VAL A 527 3.56 32.37 22.19
C VAL A 527 5.00 32.19 21.72
N SER A 528 5.96 32.08 22.64
CA SER A 528 7.36 31.78 22.27
C SER A 528 7.53 30.46 21.52
N ARG A 529 6.86 29.39 21.94
CA ARG A 529 6.96 28.05 21.32
C ARG A 529 5.63 27.30 21.35
N ALA A 530 5.37 26.50 20.31
CA ALA A 530 4.25 25.54 20.26
C ALA A 530 4.77 24.18 19.74
N TYR A 531 4.44 23.07 20.41
CA TYR A 531 5.07 21.77 20.15
C TYR A 531 4.17 20.58 20.50
N ILE A 532 4.58 19.38 20.07
CA ILE A 532 3.97 18.10 20.42
C ILE A 532 5.05 17.11 20.83
N PHE A 533 4.89 16.50 22.00
CA PHE A 533 5.59 15.28 22.40
C PHE A 533 4.72 14.06 22.14
N GLU A 534 5.32 13.00 21.59
CA GLU A 534 4.75 11.66 21.47
C GLU A 534 5.61 10.65 22.23
N ASP A 535 4.96 9.73 22.95
CA ASP A 535 5.64 8.71 23.77
C ASP A 535 6.30 7.61 22.91
N THR A 536 7.33 6.98 23.46
CA THR A 536 7.94 5.76 22.88
C THR A 536 7.00 4.56 22.99
N GLU A 537 7.19 3.54 22.14
CA GLU A 537 6.29 2.36 22.12
C GLU A 537 6.30 1.52 23.41
N ASP A 538 7.31 1.73 24.29
CA ASP A 538 7.40 1.14 25.63
C ASP A 538 6.82 2.03 26.74
N GLY A 539 6.44 3.28 26.44
CA GLY A 539 5.92 4.27 27.39
C GLY A 539 6.96 4.79 28.40
N LEU A 540 8.25 4.56 28.19
CA LEU A 540 9.31 4.93 29.17
C LEU A 540 9.94 6.31 28.90
N ALA A 541 9.76 6.85 27.70
CA ALA A 541 10.30 8.13 27.27
C ALA A 541 9.34 8.85 26.30
N CYS A 542 9.62 10.12 26.01
CA CYS A 542 8.92 10.88 24.97
C CYS A 542 9.89 11.58 24.00
N ASN A 543 9.37 11.99 22.85
CA ASN A 543 10.11 12.65 21.77
C ASN A 543 9.36 13.90 21.33
N ASN A 544 10.05 15.03 21.17
CA ASN A 544 9.50 16.21 20.52
C ASN A 544 9.35 15.89 19.01
N THR A 545 8.14 15.63 18.53
CA THR A 545 7.92 15.18 17.13
C THR A 545 7.49 16.32 16.20
N PHE A 546 7.00 17.43 16.76
CA PHE A 546 6.62 18.62 16.02
C PHE A 546 6.91 19.87 16.87
N GLU A 547 7.57 20.87 16.29
CA GLU A 547 7.91 22.11 16.99
C GLU A 547 7.79 23.32 16.06
N TRP A 548 7.22 24.40 16.58
CA TRP A 548 7.29 25.74 16.02
C TRP A 548 7.82 26.70 17.09
N CYS A 549 8.75 27.57 16.69
CA CYS A 549 9.31 28.65 17.50
C CYS A 549 9.01 30.01 16.88
N ASN A 550 8.76 31.00 17.73
CA ASN A 550 8.64 32.40 17.34
C ASN A 550 10.02 33.04 17.09
N GLU A 551 10.08 34.26 16.56
CA GLU A 551 11.35 34.92 16.25
C GLU A 551 12.20 35.17 17.51
N GLY A 552 13.47 34.76 17.46
CA GLY A 552 14.39 34.84 18.60
C GLY A 552 14.37 33.65 19.57
N VAL A 553 13.44 32.69 19.42
CA VAL A 553 13.34 31.50 20.28
C VAL A 553 14.13 30.33 19.68
N SER A 554 15.03 29.74 20.46
CA SER A 554 15.83 28.59 20.03
C SER A 554 15.01 27.29 19.98
N PRO A 555 15.00 26.56 18.84
CA PRO A 555 14.36 25.25 18.74
C PRO A 555 15.04 24.21 19.61
N GLN A 556 14.26 23.23 20.07
CA GLN A 556 14.68 22.12 20.93
C GLN A 556 14.28 20.74 20.37
N ILE A 557 13.65 20.68 19.20
CA ILE A 557 13.20 19.43 18.58
C ILE A 557 14.33 18.38 18.48
N ASP A 558 15.51 18.76 17.97
CA ASP A 558 16.66 17.85 17.86
C ASP A 558 17.30 17.50 19.22
N ASN A 559 17.08 18.32 20.26
CA ASN A 559 17.66 18.14 21.60
C ASN A 559 16.78 17.25 22.50
N LEU A 560 15.46 17.27 22.31
CA LEU A 560 14.47 16.62 23.18
C LEU A 560 13.90 15.34 22.56
N GLN A 561 14.82 14.44 22.18
CA GLN A 561 14.52 13.09 21.70
C GLN A 561 14.82 12.06 22.80
N GLN A 562 14.00 11.01 22.89
CA GLN A 562 14.14 9.90 23.85
C GLN A 562 14.27 10.37 25.32
N VAL A 563 13.54 11.42 25.72
CA VAL A 563 13.58 12.02 27.06
C VAL A 563 12.94 11.05 28.07
N PRO A 564 13.69 10.42 29.00
CA PRO A 564 13.14 9.39 29.88
C PRO A 564 12.29 10.01 31.00
N TYR A 565 11.10 9.44 31.26
CA TYR A 565 10.22 9.92 32.33
C TYR A 565 10.86 9.81 33.72
N SER A 566 11.82 8.90 33.91
CA SER A 566 12.61 8.78 35.15
C SER A 566 13.43 10.03 35.52
N LEU A 567 13.65 10.98 34.60
CA LEU A 567 14.32 12.25 34.87
C LEU A 567 13.37 13.37 35.37
N ILE A 568 12.09 13.28 35.02
CA ILE A 568 11.07 14.33 35.24
C ILE A 568 9.88 13.87 36.11
N GLY A 569 9.88 12.62 36.56
CA GLY A 569 8.88 12.04 37.46
C GLY A 569 7.67 11.44 36.75
N ASP A 570 6.61 11.19 37.50
CA ASP A 570 5.30 10.86 36.93
C ASP A 570 4.73 12.11 36.24
N TYR A 571 5.03 12.26 34.96
CA TYR A 571 4.70 13.45 34.21
C TYR A 571 3.19 13.58 33.97
N ALA A 572 2.50 12.44 33.79
CA ALA A 572 1.06 12.38 33.59
C ALA A 572 0.27 12.89 34.80
N ALA A 573 0.79 12.72 36.02
CA ALA A 573 0.19 13.23 37.26
C ALA A 573 0.14 14.76 37.38
N ASN A 574 0.81 15.53 36.50
CA ASN A 574 0.73 17.00 36.48
C ASN A 574 -0.53 17.54 35.77
N PHE A 575 -1.22 16.70 34.99
CA PHE A 575 -2.41 17.10 34.22
C PHE A 575 -3.68 16.91 35.05
N ASN A 576 -4.56 17.92 35.03
CA ASN A 576 -5.84 17.89 35.73
C ASN A 576 -6.87 16.97 35.03
N GLU A 577 -8.10 16.91 35.57
CA GLU A 577 -9.19 16.08 35.03
C GLU A 577 -9.55 16.42 33.56
N ASP A 578 -9.50 17.70 33.18
CA ASP A 578 -9.70 18.17 31.80
C ASP A 578 -8.54 17.82 30.85
N GLY A 579 -7.42 17.31 31.39
CA GLY A 579 -6.20 17.00 30.65
C GLY A 579 -5.29 18.21 30.43
N VAL A 580 -5.34 19.21 31.29
CA VAL A 580 -4.53 20.44 31.22
C VAL A 580 -3.50 20.48 32.34
N PHE A 581 -2.25 20.80 32.00
CA PHE A 581 -1.19 21.17 32.95
C PHE A 581 -0.83 22.64 32.69
N TYR A 582 -0.98 23.49 33.70
CA TYR A 582 -0.82 24.94 33.62
C TYR A 582 0.18 25.42 34.68
N CYS A 583 1.09 26.31 34.29
CA CYS A 583 2.03 26.95 35.22
C CYS A 583 2.30 28.40 34.80
N ASP A 584 1.85 29.37 35.61
CA ASP A 584 2.11 30.80 35.40
C ASP A 584 3.54 31.23 35.75
N ASP A 585 4.30 30.36 36.43
CA ASP A 585 5.60 30.66 37.02
C ASP A 585 6.33 29.37 37.38
N ILE A 586 7.26 28.93 36.52
CA ILE A 586 7.94 27.63 36.70
C ILE A 586 8.73 27.53 38.02
N SER A 587 9.07 28.66 38.66
CA SER A 587 9.79 28.67 39.94
C SER A 587 8.98 28.05 41.09
N ARG A 588 7.67 27.87 40.89
CA ARG A 588 6.75 27.22 41.84
C ARG A 588 6.63 25.71 41.65
N LEU A 589 7.24 25.13 40.61
CA LEU A 589 7.21 23.69 40.35
C LEU A 589 8.03 22.92 41.40
N THR A 590 7.34 22.08 42.16
CA THR A 590 7.95 21.22 43.20
C THR A 590 8.45 19.87 42.66
N VAL A 591 8.21 19.58 41.37
CA VAL A 591 8.61 18.34 40.72
C VAL A 591 10.11 18.35 40.44
N LYS A 592 10.83 17.43 41.08
CA LYS A 592 12.28 17.30 41.00
C LYS A 592 12.73 17.00 39.55
N GLY A 593 13.72 17.75 39.05
CA GLY A 593 14.27 17.61 37.70
C GLY A 593 13.50 18.36 36.61
N LEU A 594 12.17 18.51 36.77
CA LEU A 594 11.33 19.22 35.80
C LEU A 594 11.67 20.72 35.72
N HIS A 595 11.76 21.41 36.87
CA HIS A 595 12.15 22.83 36.91
C HIS A 595 13.43 23.09 36.11
N ASP A 596 14.47 22.30 36.36
CA ASP A 596 15.80 22.52 35.77
C ASP A 596 15.79 22.24 34.26
N THR A 597 14.98 21.28 33.81
CA THR A 597 14.77 20.93 32.39
C THR A 597 14.04 22.05 31.63
N LEU A 598 13.14 22.79 32.29
CA LEU A 598 12.43 23.94 31.71
C LEU A 598 13.28 25.22 31.75
N ALA A 599 13.96 25.48 32.88
CA ALA A 599 14.76 26.68 33.09
C ALA A 599 15.95 26.79 32.13
N VAL A 600 16.59 25.68 31.77
CA VAL A 600 17.68 25.65 30.76
C VAL A 600 17.19 26.09 29.36
N GLN A 601 15.89 26.01 29.08
CA GLN A 601 15.27 26.47 27.84
C GLN A 601 14.76 27.91 27.89
N ASN A 602 15.04 28.65 28.98
CA ASN A 602 14.45 29.96 29.32
C ASN A 602 12.92 29.97 29.42
N ILE A 603 12.26 28.83 29.63
CA ILE A 603 10.80 28.80 29.83
C ILE A 603 10.50 29.46 31.18
N HIS A 604 9.60 30.45 31.18
CA HIS A 604 9.17 31.17 32.39
C HIS A 604 7.80 30.69 32.88
N SER A 605 6.93 30.32 31.94
CA SER A 605 5.55 29.88 32.16
C SER A 605 5.07 29.03 30.99
N MET A 606 4.07 28.17 31.19
CA MET A 606 3.67 27.13 30.22
C MET A 606 2.20 26.69 30.35
N LEU A 607 1.62 26.29 29.21
CA LEU A 607 0.34 25.59 29.11
C LEU A 607 0.51 24.31 28.29
N GLN A 608 0.10 23.17 28.82
CA GLN A 608 0.15 21.87 28.14
C GLN A 608 -1.19 21.13 28.20
N CYS A 609 -1.47 20.35 27.16
CA CYS A 609 -2.67 19.55 26.98
C CYS A 609 -2.30 18.09 26.70
N ALA A 610 -2.75 17.17 27.55
CA ALA A 610 -2.42 15.75 27.47
C ALA A 610 -2.99 15.10 26.19
N LEU A 611 -2.12 14.41 25.45
CA LEU A 611 -2.47 13.58 24.30
C LEU A 611 -2.74 12.16 24.85
N LYS A 612 -3.97 11.65 24.65
CA LYS A 612 -4.43 10.39 25.24
C LYS A 612 -4.99 9.43 24.20
N ASN A 613 -4.47 8.21 24.15
CA ASN A 613 -4.96 7.12 23.30
C ASN A 613 -5.78 6.12 24.14
N ASP A 614 -7.04 5.88 23.79
CA ASP A 614 -7.99 5.05 24.55
C ASP A 614 -8.03 5.35 26.07
N GLY A 615 -7.80 6.62 26.44
CA GLY A 615 -7.74 7.10 27.83
C GLY A 615 -6.36 7.00 28.51
N VAL A 616 -5.44 6.21 27.96
CA VAL A 616 -4.03 6.12 28.41
C VAL A 616 -3.27 7.37 27.96
N PHE A 617 -2.35 7.86 28.77
CA PHE A 617 -1.43 8.94 28.37
C PHE A 617 -0.52 8.46 27.22
N SER A 618 -0.21 9.33 26.26
CA SER A 618 0.63 8.98 25.08
C SER A 618 1.44 10.17 24.55
N GLY A 619 1.61 11.22 25.36
CA GLY A 619 2.29 12.46 25.00
C GLY A 619 1.50 13.71 25.40
N TYR A 620 1.87 14.86 24.83
CA TYR A 620 1.24 16.16 25.14
C TYR A 620 1.50 17.20 24.04
N VAL A 621 0.52 18.07 23.81
CA VAL A 621 0.68 19.33 23.05
C VAL A 621 1.05 20.42 24.06
N GLY A 622 1.99 21.30 23.73
CA GLY A 622 2.47 22.33 24.66
C GLY A 622 2.72 23.70 24.03
N PHE A 623 2.61 24.72 24.87
CA PHE A 623 2.79 26.13 24.55
C PHE A 623 3.64 26.77 25.66
N ASP A 624 4.86 27.19 25.34
CA ASP A 624 5.78 27.83 26.28
C ASP A 624 5.81 29.35 26.08
N GLU A 625 6.00 30.09 27.17
CA GLU A 625 6.52 31.46 27.10
C GLU A 625 7.95 31.54 27.62
N CYS A 626 8.86 32.03 26.77
CA CYS A 626 10.29 32.10 27.01
C CYS A 626 10.81 33.53 27.28
N SER A 627 10.00 34.56 27.01
CA SER A 627 10.40 35.97 27.16
C SER A 627 10.04 36.58 28.52
N ALA A 628 8.93 36.15 29.13
CA ALA A 628 8.38 36.69 30.37
C ALA A 628 7.41 35.71 31.06
N GLN A 629 6.94 36.03 32.26
CA GLN A 629 5.79 35.34 32.86
C GLN A 629 4.50 35.78 32.14
N ARG A 630 3.71 34.83 31.65
CA ARG A 630 2.39 35.04 31.04
C ARG A 630 1.29 34.58 31.99
N PHE A 631 0.16 35.27 31.93
CA PHE A 631 -1.11 34.79 32.47
C PHE A 631 -2.04 34.55 31.28
N TRP A 632 -2.53 33.33 31.12
CA TRP A 632 -3.49 33.00 30.06
C TRP A 632 -4.90 33.32 30.55
N THR A 633 -5.70 33.92 29.68
CA THR A 633 -7.14 34.04 29.89
C THR A 633 -7.82 32.67 29.79
N GLN A 634 -9.00 32.53 30.41
CA GLN A 634 -9.79 31.29 30.28
C GLN A 634 -10.15 31.00 28.81
N GLU A 635 -10.37 32.03 28.00
CA GLU A 635 -10.70 31.90 26.58
C GLU A 635 -9.52 31.35 25.75
N GLU A 636 -8.28 31.79 26.04
CA GLU A 636 -7.06 31.18 25.48
C GLU A 636 -6.90 29.74 25.94
N ILE A 637 -7.07 29.44 27.23
CA ILE A 637 -6.96 28.08 27.77
C ILE A 637 -7.97 27.15 27.10
N ASP A 638 -9.25 27.55 27.05
CA ASP A 638 -10.33 26.77 26.44
C ASP A 638 -10.07 26.53 24.95
N THR A 639 -9.63 27.56 24.22
CA THR A 639 -9.39 27.49 22.76
C THR A 639 -8.15 26.66 22.42
N LEU A 640 -7.03 26.87 23.12
CA LEU A 640 -5.82 26.06 22.96
C LEU A 640 -6.05 24.61 23.37
N THR A 641 -6.83 24.36 24.44
CA THR A 641 -7.24 23.01 24.86
C THR A 641 -8.12 22.34 23.80
N PHE A 642 -9.05 23.06 23.19
CA PHE A 642 -9.91 22.53 22.14
C PHE A 642 -9.13 22.21 20.86
N ILE A 643 -8.25 23.10 20.41
CA ILE A 643 -7.34 22.88 19.28
C ILE A 643 -6.42 21.67 19.54
N SER A 644 -5.86 21.56 20.74
CA SER A 644 -5.00 20.44 21.13
C SER A 644 -5.75 19.10 21.15
N LYS A 645 -7.02 19.09 21.57
CA LYS A 645 -7.89 17.89 21.53
C LYS A 645 -8.23 17.48 20.08
N ILE A 646 -8.41 18.43 19.16
CA ILE A 646 -8.56 18.14 17.72
C ILE A 646 -7.25 17.55 17.16
N LEU A 647 -6.11 18.23 17.36
CA LEU A 647 -4.78 17.77 16.91
C LEU A 647 -4.48 16.35 17.39
N SER A 648 -4.63 16.09 18.70
CA SER A 648 -4.39 14.79 19.33
C SER A 648 -5.21 13.68 18.68
N THR A 649 -6.51 13.93 18.47
CA THR A 649 -7.44 12.92 17.91
C THR A 649 -7.08 12.54 16.48
N PHE A 650 -6.73 13.53 15.64
CA PHE A 650 -6.32 13.27 14.25
C PHE A 650 -4.93 12.61 14.18
N LEU A 651 -3.95 13.08 14.98
CA LEU A 651 -2.60 12.52 14.99
C LEU A 651 -2.58 11.04 15.45
N ILE A 652 -3.24 10.71 16.57
CA ILE A 652 -3.33 9.33 17.08
C ILE A 652 -3.97 8.38 16.04
N LYS A 653 -5.08 8.82 15.42
CA LYS A 653 -5.77 8.02 14.40
C LYS A 653 -4.93 7.84 13.14
N TRP A 654 -4.20 8.87 12.72
CA TRP A 654 -3.29 8.79 11.59
C TRP A 654 -2.08 7.87 11.89
N ARG A 655 -1.47 7.96 13.09
CA ARG A 655 -0.41 7.03 13.53
C ARG A 655 -0.89 5.58 13.53
N THR A 656 -2.13 5.35 13.98
CA THR A 656 -2.76 4.02 13.94
C THR A 656 -2.99 3.55 12.49
N GLN A 657 -3.39 4.45 11.59
CA GLN A 657 -3.52 4.17 10.15
C GLN A 657 -2.19 3.86 9.47
N GLU A 658 -1.11 4.59 9.79
CA GLU A 658 0.21 4.36 9.20
C GLU A 658 0.76 2.99 9.61
N LYS A 659 0.76 2.67 10.92
CA LYS A 659 1.20 1.35 11.43
C LYS A 659 0.38 0.19 10.84
N LEU A 660 -0.94 0.34 10.77
CA LEU A 660 -1.83 -0.66 10.16
C LEU A 660 -1.58 -0.80 8.66
N ALA A 661 -1.35 0.29 7.94
CA ALA A 661 -1.06 0.27 6.50
C ALA A 661 0.34 -0.29 6.20
N GLU A 662 1.33 -0.08 7.07
CA GLU A 662 2.65 -0.72 7.02
C GLU A 662 2.52 -2.24 7.22
N SER A 663 1.87 -2.67 8.31
CA SER A 663 1.59 -4.08 8.59
C SER A 663 0.83 -4.78 7.45
N PHE A 664 -0.22 -4.14 6.90
CA PHE A 664 -0.93 -4.66 5.74
C PHE A 664 -0.04 -4.81 4.50
N ARG A 665 0.79 -3.80 4.18
CA ARG A 665 1.73 -3.84 3.04
C ARG A 665 2.75 -4.98 3.19
N VAL A 666 3.29 -5.17 4.39
CA VAL A 666 4.21 -6.26 4.74
C VAL A 666 3.56 -7.62 4.48
N THR A 667 2.45 -7.92 5.15
CA THR A 667 1.80 -9.23 5.11
C THR A 667 1.30 -9.55 3.70
N ARG A 668 0.79 -8.54 2.97
CA ARG A 668 0.40 -8.67 1.57
C ARG A 668 1.60 -8.97 0.65
N ALA A 669 2.70 -8.24 0.76
CA ALA A 669 3.80 -8.39 -0.18
C ALA A 669 4.44 -9.79 -0.09
N VAL A 670 4.53 -10.38 1.10
CA VAL A 670 5.00 -11.78 1.25
C VAL A 670 4.06 -12.75 0.52
N LEU A 671 2.74 -12.60 0.66
CA LEU A 671 1.74 -13.47 0.02
C LEU A 671 1.57 -13.24 -1.50
N ASP A 672 1.85 -12.03 -1.98
CA ASP A 672 1.81 -11.69 -3.41
C ASP A 672 3.12 -12.09 -4.13
N HIS A 673 4.26 -12.21 -3.43
CA HIS A 673 5.54 -12.69 -3.98
C HIS A 673 5.80 -14.20 -3.77
N GLN A 674 4.98 -14.90 -2.98
CA GLN A 674 4.93 -16.36 -3.04
C GLN A 674 4.54 -16.83 -4.46
N ASN A 675 5.30 -17.78 -5.02
CA ASN A 675 5.02 -18.34 -6.35
C ASN A 675 3.79 -19.30 -6.39
N LEU A 676 2.84 -19.15 -5.46
CA LEU A 676 1.66 -19.99 -5.28
C LEU A 676 0.37 -19.21 -5.58
N TRP A 677 -0.63 -19.91 -6.12
CA TRP A 677 -2.01 -19.40 -6.16
C TRP A 677 -2.65 -19.78 -4.82
N THR A 678 -2.87 -18.78 -3.98
CA THR A 678 -3.31 -18.97 -2.59
C THR A 678 -4.70 -18.37 -2.41
N TYR A 679 -5.67 -19.19 -2.00
CA TYR A 679 -7.04 -18.75 -1.75
C TYR A 679 -7.68 -19.50 -0.57
N VAL A 680 -8.60 -18.85 0.15
CA VAL A 680 -9.31 -19.46 1.29
C VAL A 680 -10.78 -19.67 0.92
N ILE A 681 -11.34 -20.82 1.29
CA ILE A 681 -12.76 -21.14 1.12
C ILE A 681 -13.45 -21.49 2.43
N GLY A 682 -14.69 -21.02 2.58
CA GLY A 682 -15.60 -21.50 3.61
C GLY A 682 -16.12 -22.91 3.33
N GLY A 683 -16.79 -23.52 4.31
CA GLY A 683 -17.39 -24.87 4.15
C GLY A 683 -18.46 -24.94 3.06
N ASP A 684 -19.12 -23.82 2.73
CA ASP A 684 -20.05 -23.69 1.60
C ASP A 684 -19.34 -23.55 0.22
N HIS A 685 -18.00 -23.58 0.22
CA HIS A 685 -17.10 -23.44 -0.92
C HIS A 685 -17.04 -22.02 -1.53
N ARG A 686 -17.50 -20.98 -0.82
CA ARG A 686 -17.28 -19.57 -1.22
C ARG A 686 -15.85 -19.12 -0.92
N LEU A 687 -15.31 -18.30 -1.80
CA LEU A 687 -14.03 -17.63 -1.63
C LEU A 687 -14.13 -16.57 -0.52
N LEU A 688 -13.25 -16.66 0.48
CA LEU A 688 -13.12 -15.70 1.58
C LEU A 688 -11.87 -14.81 1.44
N TYR A 689 -10.88 -15.28 0.66
CA TYR A 689 -9.63 -14.59 0.34
C TYR A 689 -9.05 -15.16 -0.97
N ILE A 690 -8.38 -14.31 -1.74
CA ILE A 690 -7.59 -14.66 -2.95
C ILE A 690 -6.33 -13.78 -2.98
N ASN A 691 -5.14 -14.35 -3.15
CA ASN A 691 -3.90 -13.57 -3.35
C ASN A 691 -3.81 -13.01 -4.78
N ARG A 692 -2.96 -12.01 -5.00
CA ARG A 692 -2.80 -11.37 -6.31
C ARG A 692 -2.47 -12.37 -7.42
N LYS A 693 -1.62 -13.36 -7.16
CA LYS A 693 -1.23 -14.35 -8.19
C LYS A 693 -2.41 -15.22 -8.64
N THR A 694 -3.37 -15.50 -7.76
CA THR A 694 -4.64 -16.18 -8.13
C THR A 694 -5.51 -15.27 -9.02
N LEU A 695 -5.53 -13.96 -8.73
CA LEU A 695 -6.30 -12.98 -9.49
C LEU A 695 -5.69 -12.70 -10.88
N GLU A 696 -4.36 -12.67 -11.00
CA GLU A 696 -3.67 -12.53 -12.29
C GLU A 696 -3.92 -13.71 -13.24
N LEU A 697 -4.10 -14.93 -12.68
CA LEU A 697 -4.53 -16.11 -13.42
C LEU A 697 -6.02 -16.08 -13.80
N VAL A 698 -6.88 -15.63 -12.88
CA VAL A 698 -8.35 -15.60 -13.05
C VAL A 698 -8.91 -14.22 -12.71
N PRO A 699 -8.80 -13.23 -13.62
CA PRO A 699 -9.16 -11.83 -13.33
C PRO A 699 -10.65 -11.58 -13.01
N GLY A 700 -11.52 -12.57 -13.27
CA GLY A 700 -12.94 -12.54 -12.92
C GLY A 700 -13.29 -13.39 -11.68
N ALA A 701 -12.33 -13.65 -10.79
CA ALA A 701 -12.59 -14.31 -9.51
C ALA A 701 -12.83 -13.26 -8.41
N GLU A 702 -13.99 -13.34 -7.76
CA GLU A 702 -14.41 -12.39 -6.71
C GLU A 702 -14.59 -13.09 -5.35
N VAL A 703 -14.28 -12.37 -4.26
CA VAL A 703 -14.58 -12.82 -2.90
C VAL A 703 -16.10 -12.91 -2.72
N GLY A 704 -16.58 -14.02 -2.13
CA GLY A 704 -17.98 -14.38 -2.04
C GLY A 704 -18.50 -15.31 -3.16
N ALA A 705 -17.80 -15.42 -4.29
CA ALA A 705 -18.14 -16.36 -5.36
C ALA A 705 -17.76 -17.81 -5.00
N CYS A 706 -18.45 -18.79 -5.58
CA CYS A 706 -18.13 -20.21 -5.39
C CYS A 706 -16.82 -20.57 -6.12
N CYS A 707 -15.87 -21.21 -5.43
CA CYS A 707 -14.56 -21.52 -6.02
C CYS A 707 -14.64 -22.46 -7.24
N TYR A 708 -15.66 -23.31 -7.30
CA TYR A 708 -15.92 -24.22 -8.41
C TYR A 708 -16.54 -23.51 -9.64
N GLU A 709 -17.22 -22.38 -9.46
CA GLU A 709 -17.68 -21.52 -10.57
C GLU A 709 -16.52 -20.64 -11.07
N ALA A 710 -15.86 -19.95 -10.14
CA ALA A 710 -14.77 -19.03 -10.40
C ALA A 710 -13.59 -19.70 -11.11
N PHE A 711 -13.05 -20.80 -10.57
CA PHE A 711 -11.84 -21.43 -11.10
C PHE A 711 -12.10 -22.58 -12.07
N TRP A 712 -13.25 -23.27 -11.99
CA TRP A 712 -13.53 -24.48 -12.79
C TRP A 712 -14.70 -24.32 -13.78
N GLY A 713 -15.58 -23.33 -13.61
CA GLY A 713 -16.78 -23.17 -14.46
C GLY A 713 -17.87 -24.22 -14.20
N ASN A 714 -17.74 -25.00 -13.12
CA ASN A 714 -18.74 -25.97 -12.70
C ASN A 714 -19.94 -25.27 -12.06
N ARG A 715 -21.12 -25.90 -12.10
CA ARG A 715 -22.34 -25.45 -11.36
C ARG A 715 -22.54 -26.14 -10.01
N ALA A 716 -21.52 -26.87 -9.54
CA ALA A 716 -21.51 -27.63 -8.29
C ALA A 716 -20.06 -27.89 -7.85
N PRO A 717 -19.81 -28.19 -6.56
CA PRO A 717 -18.50 -28.57 -6.04
C PRO A 717 -17.80 -29.65 -6.87
N CYS A 718 -16.49 -29.46 -7.12
CA CYS A 718 -15.70 -30.34 -7.98
C CYS A 718 -15.74 -31.82 -7.51
N PRO A 719 -15.88 -32.81 -8.42
CA PRO A 719 -15.91 -34.23 -8.06
C PRO A 719 -14.64 -34.70 -7.33
N GLN A 720 -13.49 -34.16 -7.73
CA GLN A 720 -12.22 -34.27 -7.02
C GLN A 720 -11.94 -32.90 -6.40
N CYS A 721 -12.15 -32.77 -5.08
CA CYS A 721 -11.99 -31.53 -4.34
C CYS A 721 -11.06 -31.80 -3.14
N PRO A 722 -9.87 -31.17 -3.04
CA PRO A 722 -8.91 -31.44 -1.97
C PRO A 722 -9.48 -31.18 -0.57
N MET A 723 -10.38 -30.19 -0.42
CA MET A 723 -11.08 -29.95 0.85
C MET A 723 -11.97 -31.15 1.24
N ARG A 724 -12.75 -31.69 0.31
CA ARG A 724 -13.61 -32.86 0.57
C ARG A 724 -12.79 -34.12 0.85
N GLU A 725 -11.62 -34.28 0.24
CA GLU A 725 -10.73 -35.41 0.50
C GLU A 725 -10.05 -35.28 1.88
N MET A 726 -9.65 -34.07 2.26
CA MET A 726 -9.18 -33.73 3.61
C MET A 726 -10.26 -34.00 4.67
N ASP A 727 -11.51 -33.55 4.43
CA ASP A 727 -12.66 -33.84 5.30
C ASP A 727 -12.94 -35.36 5.40
N ARG A 728 -12.88 -36.08 4.28
CA ARG A 728 -13.14 -37.54 4.20
C ARG A 728 -12.09 -38.37 4.94
N THR A 729 -10.83 -37.94 4.87
CA THR A 729 -9.70 -38.65 5.52
C THR A 729 -9.47 -38.22 6.97
N GLY A 730 -10.07 -37.12 7.42
CA GLY A 730 -9.80 -36.52 8.73
C GLY A 730 -8.40 -35.92 8.86
N ALA A 731 -7.68 -35.74 7.75
CA ALA A 731 -6.33 -35.19 7.74
C ALA A 731 -6.32 -33.67 8.00
N GLY A 732 -5.22 -33.15 8.56
CA GLY A 732 -5.01 -31.70 8.70
C GLY A 732 -4.77 -30.97 7.37
N SER A 733 -4.29 -31.71 6.36
CA SER A 733 -4.09 -31.24 4.99
C SER A 733 -4.21 -32.39 3.97
N CYS A 734 -4.45 -32.06 2.71
CA CYS A 734 -4.52 -33.00 1.59
C CYS A 734 -3.94 -32.36 0.32
N THR A 735 -2.92 -32.98 -0.29
CA THR A 735 -2.36 -32.57 -1.60
C THR A 735 -2.91 -33.48 -2.70
N MET A 736 -3.48 -32.89 -3.76
CA MET A 736 -3.92 -33.59 -4.97
C MET A 736 -3.34 -32.93 -6.23
N GLU A 737 -3.05 -33.71 -7.26
CA GLU A 737 -2.75 -33.19 -8.60
C GLU A 737 -4.02 -33.20 -9.45
N LEU A 738 -4.40 -32.06 -10.04
CA LEU A 738 -5.66 -31.86 -10.74
C LEU A 738 -5.40 -31.13 -12.07
N HIS A 739 -6.09 -31.51 -13.14
CA HIS A 739 -6.05 -30.78 -14.42
C HIS A 739 -7.24 -29.82 -14.53
N ASN A 740 -6.99 -28.52 -14.48
CA ASN A 740 -8.02 -27.50 -14.66
C ASN A 740 -8.23 -27.21 -16.15
N THR A 741 -9.27 -27.81 -16.72
CA THR A 741 -9.65 -27.67 -18.13
C THR A 741 -10.12 -26.26 -18.52
N LYS A 742 -10.65 -25.46 -17.59
CA LYS A 742 -11.03 -24.05 -17.84
C LYS A 742 -9.81 -23.17 -18.04
N LEU A 743 -8.73 -23.45 -17.29
CA LEU A 743 -7.48 -22.68 -17.32
C LEU A 743 -6.40 -23.33 -18.21
N SER A 744 -6.63 -24.55 -18.69
CA SER A 744 -5.66 -25.38 -19.43
C SER A 744 -4.34 -25.60 -18.68
N VAL A 745 -4.42 -25.74 -17.34
CA VAL A 745 -3.26 -25.87 -16.44
C VAL A 745 -3.41 -27.08 -15.52
N TRP A 746 -2.34 -27.84 -15.36
CA TRP A 746 -2.20 -28.85 -14.30
C TRP A 746 -1.73 -28.19 -12.99
N THR A 747 -2.37 -28.54 -11.87
CA THR A 747 -2.13 -27.90 -10.58
C THR A 747 -1.88 -28.95 -9.49
N SER A 748 -0.80 -28.81 -8.73
CA SER A 748 -0.64 -29.46 -7.42
C SER A 748 -1.33 -28.59 -6.38
N ALA A 749 -2.55 -28.97 -5.99
CA ALA A 749 -3.40 -28.25 -5.05
C ALA A 749 -3.32 -28.88 -3.65
N THR A 750 -2.96 -28.11 -2.63
CA THR A 750 -2.99 -28.54 -1.23
C THR A 750 -4.07 -27.81 -0.46
N ALA A 751 -5.06 -28.55 0.02
CA ALA A 751 -5.98 -28.10 1.06
C ALA A 751 -5.30 -28.21 2.43
N SER A 752 -5.46 -27.21 3.28
CA SER A 752 -5.12 -27.24 4.71
C SER A 752 -6.29 -26.65 5.52
N ARG A 753 -6.56 -27.19 6.71
CA ARG A 753 -7.58 -26.63 7.62
C ARG A 753 -6.97 -25.53 8.49
N MET A 754 -7.67 -24.42 8.63
CA MET A 754 -7.28 -23.30 9.49
C MET A 754 -8.49 -22.71 10.24
N THR A 755 -8.22 -21.88 11.24
CA THR A 755 -9.21 -21.02 11.89
C THR A 755 -9.19 -19.65 11.21
N TRP A 756 -10.35 -19.04 11.01
CA TRP A 756 -10.50 -17.74 10.35
C TRP A 756 -10.72 -16.60 11.35
N VAL A 757 -10.79 -15.37 10.82
CA VAL A 757 -10.83 -14.12 11.60
C VAL A 757 -12.05 -14.00 12.53
N ASP A 758 -13.10 -14.77 12.28
CA ASP A 758 -14.35 -14.86 13.05
C ASP A 758 -14.46 -16.17 13.86
N GLY A 759 -13.38 -16.93 13.95
CA GLY A 759 -13.33 -18.23 14.64
C GLY A 759 -13.89 -19.40 13.85
N GLN A 760 -14.41 -19.21 12.63
CA GLN A 760 -14.88 -20.33 11.80
C GLN A 760 -13.71 -21.21 11.32
N SER A 761 -13.96 -22.52 11.16
CA SER A 761 -13.01 -23.39 10.47
C SER A 761 -13.19 -23.28 8.97
N VAL A 762 -12.11 -22.92 8.28
CA VAL A 762 -12.07 -22.71 6.82
C VAL A 762 -10.93 -23.51 6.21
N CYS A 763 -10.90 -23.62 4.88
CA CYS A 763 -9.85 -24.32 4.16
C CYS A 763 -8.99 -23.34 3.37
N LEU A 764 -7.69 -23.29 3.67
CA LEU A 764 -6.68 -22.71 2.80
C LEU A 764 -6.43 -23.66 1.63
N MET A 765 -6.40 -23.13 0.41
CA MET A 765 -5.92 -23.83 -0.77
C MET A 765 -4.64 -23.17 -1.28
N SER A 766 -3.56 -23.95 -1.31
CA SER A 766 -2.25 -23.55 -1.82
C SER A 766 -1.95 -24.34 -3.08
N CYS A 767 -1.98 -23.67 -4.23
CA CYS A 767 -1.89 -24.27 -5.56
C CYS A 767 -0.59 -23.89 -6.27
N VAL A 768 0.04 -24.88 -6.91
CA VAL A 768 1.27 -24.72 -7.72
C VAL A 768 1.01 -25.25 -9.13
N ASP A 769 1.35 -24.45 -10.15
CA ASP A 769 1.31 -24.88 -11.56
C ASP A 769 2.39 -25.96 -11.81
N ILE A 770 1.96 -27.08 -12.38
CA ILE A 770 2.80 -28.24 -12.73
C ILE A 770 2.67 -28.62 -14.21
N THR A 771 2.10 -27.75 -15.05
CA THR A 771 1.83 -28.00 -16.49
C THR A 771 3.09 -28.34 -17.25
N ALA A 772 4.20 -27.63 -17.01
CA ALA A 772 5.49 -27.91 -17.64
C ALA A 772 6.04 -29.33 -17.33
N TYR A 773 5.61 -29.96 -16.24
CA TYR A 773 5.98 -31.33 -15.88
C TYR A 773 5.01 -32.38 -16.42
N LYS A 774 3.73 -32.03 -16.59
CA LYS A 774 2.68 -32.94 -17.12
C LYS A 774 2.62 -32.94 -18.66
N GLU A 775 2.96 -31.83 -19.30
CA GLU A 775 2.92 -31.64 -20.75
C GLU A 775 4.27 -31.08 -21.26
N PRO A 776 5.36 -31.88 -21.20
CA PRO A 776 6.73 -31.46 -21.51
C PRO A 776 6.95 -31.19 -23.00
N GLY A 777 6.49 -30.02 -23.46
CA GLY A 777 6.54 -29.55 -24.84
C GLY A 777 5.64 -28.34 -25.13
N ARG A 778 4.90 -27.84 -24.12
CA ARG A 778 3.91 -26.76 -24.24
C ARG A 778 4.37 -25.44 -23.60
N SER A 779 5.68 -25.28 -23.43
CA SER A 779 6.39 -24.14 -22.82
C SER A 779 6.77 -23.06 -23.82
#